data_AF-A0A1B8WGR5-F1
#
_entry.id   AF-A0A1B8WGR5-F1
#
_cell.length_a   1.000
_cell.length_b   1.000
_cell.length_c   1.000
_cell.angle_alpha   90.00
_cell.angle_beta   90.00
_cell.angle_gamma   90.00
#
_symmetry.space_group_name_H-M   'P 1'
#
loop_
_entity.id
_entity.type
_entity.pdbx_description
1 polymer ?
#
loop_
_entity_poly.entity_id
_entity_poly.type
_entity_poly.pdbx_seq_one_letter_code
_entity_poly.pdbx_strand_id
1 'polypeptide(L)'
;MKKELHKAIAIISAKRYTTIKPAVSIVLGLIMLLTASLGGYGFPPPHVAEAANNGLALKPLMGWSSYSMQVYSGNGAWNTAAQLKAQSDAMHQNLQSHGYEYINVDAGWNDGIDGYGRPVPSTTLYPNGLSEVINYVHANGQKFGLYFIPGISPQIYNADLPIYDAPGCSTQDIAVQPLTTADYWGLGYKIDFDNPCAQKYVDSIVDLIDSWGVDFVKFDSVTPGSGHNNTSIDARDDVIAWSQALSARGIWFELSWALDHNYVDTWKKYANGWRVNWDVECYCVNTALTSWPNIARLFPDAAVWWRDAGPGGWNDFDSLNVGNGAMDGLTQDERRTAMSLWAMSSAQLYIGNDLTNLDAFGLALLTNDEVIAVNQAGRPAHPVSTSTNQQVWYANNGDGTYTVGLFNLGSTAATVTVNWNDIGLNGAATVRDLWSHSDLGLFNTGYSSINLPPHASRLLKVRVAGGSVTANNDDTGVKYTGAWQRSYNRGIGDYQDDVHFTQTNNDAFEYTFQGTGIDLITEKAPDQGNIDVYIDNDFKGTVSTYNATRQTQQTVYSISGLANGSHTLKAVKKSGTYMLLDKLRFFVASPLLVNDTDPGFTYSGVWTLNSARGFGDYQDDVHFTQTNNDSVQYTFNGTGVDLVTEKEAAQGEIDIYIDNAFKQTVNTYNPSRLVQQTVYSIGGLQSGTHTIKAVKKNGTFMLLDQLKIKSNRIQYNDTDPNIVYTGSWSLNNNRGFGDYNNDVHFTQTNNDSFQFAFTGTGVELITEKDASQGNIDIYIDNVFQTTVNTSSTARQANQVVYQVTGLTSGSHTLKAVKKSGTYMLVDSIRVMP
;
A
#
# COMPACT_ATOMS: atom_id res chain seq x y z
N MET A 1 37.94 12.25 -20.63
CA MET A 1 36.73 11.41 -20.55
C MET A 1 36.35 10.65 -21.83
N LYS A 2 36.29 11.24 -23.04
CA LYS A 2 35.87 10.52 -24.29
C LYS A 2 36.63 9.22 -24.59
N LYS A 3 37.92 9.09 -24.21
CA LYS A 3 38.74 7.88 -24.47
C LYS A 3 38.62 6.78 -23.40
N GLU A 4 38.28 7.13 -22.16
CA GLU A 4 38.17 6.16 -21.06
C GLU A 4 36.75 5.57 -20.98
N LEU A 5 35.71 6.32 -21.38
CA LEU A 5 34.35 5.79 -21.52
C LEU A 5 34.23 4.73 -22.64
N HIS A 6 35.02 4.88 -23.72
CA HIS A 6 35.11 3.85 -24.78
C HIS A 6 35.74 2.53 -24.29
N LYS A 7 36.54 2.53 -23.21
CA LYS A 7 37.08 1.30 -22.62
C LYS A 7 36.04 0.55 -21.77
N ALA A 8 35.16 1.27 -21.08
CA ALA A 8 34.03 0.66 -20.36
C ALA A 8 33.08 -0.08 -21.33
N ILE A 9 32.87 0.49 -22.53
CA ILE A 9 32.03 -0.11 -23.60
C ILE A 9 32.64 -1.41 -24.15
N ALA A 10 33.98 -1.52 -24.24
CA ALA A 10 34.65 -2.73 -24.72
C ALA A 10 34.52 -3.92 -23.75
N ILE A 11 34.34 -3.67 -22.45
CA ILE A 11 34.19 -4.72 -21.44
C ILE A 11 32.77 -5.30 -21.45
N ILE A 12 31.76 -4.47 -21.73
CA ILE A 12 30.34 -4.88 -21.82
C ILE A 12 30.10 -5.77 -23.06
N SER A 13 30.78 -5.51 -24.18
CA SER A 13 30.64 -6.30 -25.42
C SER A 13 31.38 -7.65 -25.39
N ALA A 14 32.32 -7.89 -24.46
CA ALA A 14 33.24 -9.03 -24.55
C ALA A 14 32.88 -10.25 -23.68
N LYS A 15 31.80 -10.20 -22.89
CA LYS A 15 31.40 -11.33 -22.02
C LYS A 15 29.92 -11.69 -22.19
N ARG A 16 29.60 -12.43 -23.25
CA ARG A 16 28.60 -13.53 -23.25
C ARG A 16 28.67 -14.27 -24.58
N TYR A 17 28.91 -15.58 -24.52
CA TYR A 17 28.25 -16.66 -25.27
C TYR A 17 29.05 -17.95 -25.07
N THR A 18 28.72 -18.72 -24.04
CA THR A 18 28.84 -20.18 -24.10
C THR A 18 27.62 -20.81 -23.44
N THR A 19 26.83 -21.43 -24.30
CA THR A 19 25.64 -22.25 -24.05
C THR A 19 26.03 -23.52 -23.30
N ILE A 20 25.33 -23.85 -22.22
CA ILE A 20 25.38 -25.20 -21.62
C ILE A 20 23.98 -25.83 -21.75
N LYS A 21 23.93 -26.97 -22.44
CA LYS A 21 22.75 -27.83 -22.62
C LYS A 21 22.48 -28.66 -21.35
N PRO A 22 21.23 -29.15 -21.13
CA PRO A 22 20.88 -29.88 -19.93
C PRO A 22 21.23 -31.37 -20.06
N ALA A 23 21.77 -31.96 -19.00
CA ALA A 23 21.84 -33.42 -18.82
C ALA A 23 21.02 -33.80 -17.58
N VAL A 24 19.97 -34.57 -17.83
CA VAL A 24 19.14 -35.27 -16.85
C VAL A 24 19.99 -36.33 -16.14
N SER A 25 19.88 -36.43 -14.81
CA SER A 25 20.09 -37.70 -14.11
C SER A 25 19.34 -37.72 -12.77
N ILE A 26 18.46 -38.71 -12.65
CA ILE A 26 17.73 -39.14 -11.48
C ILE A 26 18.65 -40.03 -10.63
N VAL A 27 18.82 -39.74 -9.34
CA VAL A 27 19.03 -40.79 -8.31
C VAL A 27 18.37 -40.33 -7.00
N LEU A 28 17.31 -41.04 -6.61
CA LEU A 28 16.72 -41.04 -5.26
C LEU A 28 17.62 -41.84 -4.29
N GLY A 29 17.66 -41.45 -3.01
CA GLY A 29 17.81 -42.41 -1.92
C GLY A 29 18.60 -41.97 -0.68
N LEU A 30 17.85 -41.60 0.37
CA LEU A 30 18.12 -41.76 1.81
C LEU A 30 19.56 -41.62 2.35
N ILE A 31 19.79 -40.60 3.20
CA ILE A 31 20.26 -40.81 4.59
C ILE A 31 19.59 -39.77 5.50
N MET A 32 18.76 -40.27 6.41
CA MET A 32 18.25 -39.56 7.58
C MET A 32 19.15 -39.89 8.77
N LEU A 33 19.31 -38.93 9.69
CA LEU A 33 19.71 -39.01 11.11
C LEU A 33 21.16 -38.63 11.54
N LEU A 34 21.16 -37.64 12.44
CA LEU A 34 22.17 -37.12 13.39
C LEU A 34 23.29 -36.20 12.87
N THR A 35 23.11 -34.89 13.10
CA THR A 35 23.81 -34.17 14.19
C THR A 35 23.09 -32.86 14.50
N ALA A 36 22.51 -32.79 15.70
CA ALA A 36 22.12 -31.55 16.35
C ALA A 36 23.38 -30.86 16.92
N SER A 37 23.28 -29.55 17.10
CA SER A 37 24.25 -28.64 17.75
C SER A 37 25.51 -28.27 16.95
N LEU A 38 25.36 -27.30 16.05
CA LEU A 38 26.37 -26.26 15.87
C LEU A 38 25.65 -24.92 15.96
N GLY A 39 26.04 -24.13 16.96
CA GLY A 39 25.45 -22.82 17.25
C GLY A 39 25.49 -21.95 16.02
N GLY A 40 24.33 -21.36 15.71
CA GLY A 40 24.25 -20.30 14.72
C GLY A 40 25.24 -19.22 15.10
N TYR A 41 26.11 -18.86 14.15
CA TYR A 41 26.71 -17.53 14.14
C TYR A 41 25.54 -16.55 14.06
N GLY A 42 25.08 -16.10 15.22
CA GLY A 42 24.07 -15.07 15.32
C GLY A 42 24.67 -13.78 14.78
N PHE A 43 24.35 -13.45 13.54
CA PHE A 43 24.32 -12.05 13.16
C PHE A 43 23.39 -11.36 14.17
N PRO A 44 23.80 -10.23 14.78
CA PRO A 44 22.90 -9.47 15.64
C PRO A 44 21.62 -9.18 14.84
N PRO A 45 20.42 -9.37 15.42
CA PRO A 45 19.19 -9.09 14.70
C PRO A 45 19.22 -7.64 14.20
N PRO A 46 18.89 -7.40 12.91
CA PRO A 46 18.99 -6.09 12.32
C PRO A 46 18.11 -5.11 13.11
N HIS A 47 18.66 -3.92 13.36
CA HIS A 47 17.86 -2.83 13.89
C HIS A 47 16.80 -2.46 12.85
N VAL A 48 15.62 -2.01 13.30
CA VAL A 48 14.68 -1.36 12.39
C VAL A 48 15.28 0.00 12.06
N ALA A 49 16.08 0.07 10.99
CA ALA A 49 16.65 1.34 10.55
C ALA A 49 15.53 2.23 10.00
N GLU A 50 15.40 3.42 10.58
CA GLU A 50 14.56 4.49 10.05
C GLU A 50 15.30 5.17 8.89
N ALA A 51 14.58 5.51 7.82
CA ALA A 51 15.16 6.25 6.71
C ALA A 51 15.42 7.72 7.08
N ALA A 52 16.27 8.42 6.33
CA ALA A 52 16.60 9.82 6.58
C ALA A 52 15.35 10.72 6.49
N ASN A 53 14.81 11.17 7.63
CA ASN A 53 13.68 12.10 7.66
C ASN A 53 14.15 13.55 7.42
N ASN A 54 14.65 13.81 6.20
CA ASN A 54 15.08 15.14 5.74
C ASN A 54 13.95 15.95 5.08
N GLY A 55 12.72 15.40 5.05
CA GLY A 55 11.54 16.05 4.47
C GLY A 55 11.39 15.92 2.95
N LEU A 56 12.38 15.37 2.22
CA LEU A 56 12.33 15.25 0.76
C LEU A 56 11.58 13.98 0.31
N ALA A 57 11.90 12.84 0.92
CA ALA A 57 11.35 11.52 0.55
C ALA A 57 10.04 11.18 1.28
N LEU A 58 9.16 12.15 1.53
CA LEU A 58 7.86 11.89 2.16
C LEU A 58 6.91 11.08 1.27
N LYS A 59 7.13 11.13 -0.05
CA LYS A 59 6.43 10.33 -1.06
C LYS A 59 7.45 9.84 -2.10
N PRO A 60 7.15 8.75 -2.82
CA PRO A 60 7.98 8.32 -3.94
C PRO A 60 8.08 9.43 -4.99
N LEU A 61 9.28 9.61 -5.53
CA LEU A 61 9.56 10.59 -6.57
C LEU A 61 8.80 10.25 -7.86
N MET A 62 8.30 11.28 -8.56
CA MET A 62 7.66 11.15 -9.87
C MET A 62 8.33 12.10 -10.86
N GLY A 63 8.86 11.57 -11.97
CA GLY A 63 9.61 12.39 -12.92
C GLY A 63 10.06 11.62 -14.15
N TRP A 64 11.15 12.08 -14.75
CA TRP A 64 11.71 11.55 -15.99
C TRP A 64 13.24 11.44 -15.91
N SER A 65 13.77 10.33 -16.43
CA SER A 65 15.21 10.08 -16.57
C SER A 65 15.58 10.02 -18.04
N SER A 66 16.68 10.67 -18.39
CA SER A 66 17.17 10.64 -19.76
C SER A 66 17.84 9.33 -20.19
N TYR A 67 18.18 8.42 -19.26
CA TYR A 67 19.09 7.30 -19.54
C TYR A 67 18.53 6.31 -20.57
N SER A 68 17.27 5.88 -20.45
CA SER A 68 16.69 4.90 -21.38
C SER A 68 16.70 5.40 -22.83
N MET A 69 16.46 6.70 -23.03
CA MET A 69 16.58 7.38 -24.34
C MET A 69 18.01 7.38 -24.89
N GLN A 70 19.01 7.56 -24.01
CA GLN A 70 20.43 7.48 -24.40
C GLN A 70 20.80 6.06 -24.83
N VAL A 71 20.33 5.04 -24.11
CA VAL A 71 20.54 3.63 -24.47
C VAL A 71 19.85 3.29 -25.79
N TYR A 72 18.60 3.76 -25.99
CA TYR A 72 17.86 3.53 -27.21
C TYR A 72 18.53 4.15 -28.43
N SER A 73 18.95 5.42 -28.36
CA SER A 73 19.61 6.10 -29.48
C SER A 73 21.07 5.68 -29.69
N GLY A 74 21.64 4.94 -28.72
CA GLY A 74 23.01 4.46 -28.70
C GLY A 74 23.88 5.28 -27.75
N ASN A 75 24.53 4.59 -26.80
CA ASN A 75 25.36 5.21 -25.77
C ASN A 75 26.37 6.21 -26.36
N GLY A 76 26.35 7.44 -25.85
CA GLY A 76 27.16 8.55 -26.34
C GLY A 76 26.39 9.63 -27.11
N ALA A 77 25.11 9.40 -27.40
CA ALA A 77 24.16 10.43 -27.84
C ALA A 77 23.64 11.23 -26.62
N TRP A 78 24.44 12.20 -26.16
CA TRP A 78 24.12 13.00 -24.98
C TRP A 78 23.02 14.03 -25.24
N ASN A 79 22.22 14.31 -24.20
CA ASN A 79 21.06 15.18 -24.29
C ASN A 79 21.47 16.66 -24.40
N THR A 80 20.97 17.32 -25.43
CA THR A 80 21.16 18.76 -25.66
C THR A 80 20.18 19.60 -24.86
N ALA A 81 20.48 20.89 -24.67
CA ALA A 81 19.56 21.87 -24.07
C ALA A 81 18.15 21.83 -24.70
N ALA A 82 18.05 21.74 -26.03
CA ALA A 82 16.78 21.73 -26.74
C ALA A 82 15.95 20.47 -26.43
N GLN A 83 16.60 19.30 -26.36
CA GLN A 83 15.91 18.06 -26.02
C GLN A 83 15.38 18.09 -24.58
N LEU A 84 16.19 18.54 -23.61
CA LEU A 84 15.76 18.64 -22.22
C LEU A 84 14.56 19.57 -22.03
N LYS A 85 14.55 20.73 -22.70
CA LYS A 85 13.41 21.65 -22.67
C LYS A 85 12.16 21.03 -23.30
N ALA A 86 12.30 20.28 -24.39
CA ALA A 86 11.18 19.59 -25.00
C ALA A 86 10.56 18.53 -24.07
N GLN A 87 11.39 17.79 -23.32
CA GLN A 87 10.91 16.85 -22.30
C GLN A 87 10.20 17.59 -21.15
N SER A 88 10.77 18.71 -20.70
CA SER A 88 10.16 19.58 -19.67
C SER A 88 8.78 20.10 -20.10
N ASP A 89 8.67 20.64 -21.32
CA ASP A 89 7.41 21.13 -21.87
C ASP A 89 6.36 20.02 -22.00
N ALA A 90 6.78 18.84 -22.46
CA ALA A 90 5.89 17.68 -22.59
C ALA A 90 5.40 17.16 -21.24
N MET A 91 6.27 17.10 -20.21
CA MET A 91 5.85 16.78 -18.85
C MET A 91 4.86 17.82 -18.32
N HIS A 92 5.16 19.11 -18.50
CA HIS A 92 4.33 20.21 -18.04
C HIS A 92 2.91 20.11 -18.59
N GLN A 93 2.80 19.80 -19.89
CA GLN A 93 1.52 19.71 -20.58
C GLN A 93 0.72 18.45 -20.24
N ASN A 94 1.39 17.30 -20.07
CA ASN A 94 0.70 16.01 -20.08
C ASN A 94 0.69 15.27 -18.74
N LEU A 95 1.68 15.49 -17.88
CA LEU A 95 1.91 14.66 -16.70
C LEU A 95 1.95 15.47 -15.39
N GLN A 96 2.35 16.74 -15.43
CA GLN A 96 2.61 17.52 -14.22
C GLN A 96 1.35 17.73 -13.35
N SER A 97 0.16 17.80 -13.94
CA SER A 97 -1.11 17.85 -13.19
C SER A 97 -1.38 16.59 -12.36
N HIS A 98 -0.68 15.49 -12.64
CA HIS A 98 -0.75 14.20 -11.95
C HIS A 98 0.43 13.98 -10.98
N GLY A 99 1.29 14.99 -10.79
CA GLY A 99 2.35 14.99 -9.76
C GLY A 99 3.78 14.76 -10.26
N TYR A 100 4.01 14.57 -11.57
CA TYR A 100 5.36 14.43 -12.12
C TYR A 100 6.07 15.79 -12.14
N GLU A 101 7.23 15.89 -11.50
CA GLU A 101 7.92 17.17 -11.32
C GLU A 101 9.44 17.14 -11.55
N TYR A 102 10.10 15.98 -11.69
CA TYR A 102 11.56 15.92 -11.85
C TYR A 102 12.01 15.67 -13.29
N ILE A 103 12.93 16.49 -13.80
CA ILE A 103 13.66 16.29 -15.06
C ILE A 103 15.11 15.98 -14.73
N ASN A 104 15.49 14.71 -14.81
CA ASN A 104 16.80 14.27 -14.40
C ASN A 104 17.68 13.91 -15.60
N VAL A 105 18.82 14.60 -15.69
CA VAL A 105 19.82 14.37 -16.72
C VAL A 105 20.81 13.35 -16.20
N ASP A 106 20.85 12.21 -16.87
CA ASP A 106 21.74 11.11 -16.54
C ASP A 106 23.17 11.41 -17.07
N ALA A 107 24.01 10.40 -17.26
CA ALA A 107 25.39 10.56 -17.67
C ALA A 107 25.59 11.46 -18.91
N GLY A 108 26.74 12.13 -18.97
CA GLY A 108 27.20 12.88 -20.15
C GLY A 108 26.87 14.36 -20.20
N TRP A 109 26.34 14.95 -19.12
CA TRP A 109 26.07 16.40 -19.04
C TRP A 109 27.36 17.25 -18.95
N ASN A 110 28.46 16.72 -18.40
CA ASN A 110 29.74 17.41 -18.28
C ASN A 110 30.81 16.83 -19.23
N ASP A 111 31.73 17.67 -19.70
CA ASP A 111 32.88 17.25 -20.51
C ASP A 111 34.23 17.84 -20.06
N GLY A 112 34.23 18.59 -18.95
CA GLY A 112 35.43 19.22 -18.38
C GLY A 112 35.45 19.26 -16.86
N ILE A 113 36.56 19.76 -16.33
CA ILE A 113 36.76 20.10 -14.92
C ILE A 113 37.33 21.53 -14.84
N ASP A 114 37.00 22.25 -13.77
CA ASP A 114 37.55 23.58 -13.52
C ASP A 114 38.92 23.51 -12.83
N GLY A 115 39.48 24.68 -12.49
CA GLY A 115 40.78 24.79 -11.82
C GLY A 115 40.82 24.23 -10.40
N TYR A 116 39.70 23.74 -9.87
CA TYR A 116 39.56 23.16 -8.53
C TYR A 116 39.11 21.69 -8.57
N GLY A 117 39.11 21.07 -9.75
CA GLY A 117 38.68 19.69 -9.93
C GLY A 117 37.17 19.48 -9.97
N ARG A 118 36.35 20.55 -9.96
CA ARG A 118 34.88 20.45 -10.00
C ARG A 118 34.39 20.30 -11.45
N PRO A 119 33.28 19.59 -11.70
CA PRO A 119 32.80 19.36 -13.07
C PRO A 119 32.32 20.64 -13.76
N VAL A 120 32.56 20.71 -15.07
CA VAL A 120 32.10 21.82 -15.94
C VAL A 120 31.09 21.27 -16.96
N PRO A 121 29.87 21.85 -17.06
CA PRO A 121 28.88 21.43 -18.05
C PRO A 121 29.39 21.57 -19.48
N SER A 122 28.97 20.67 -20.37
CA SER A 122 29.39 20.71 -21.76
C SER A 122 28.87 21.96 -22.48
N THR A 123 29.78 22.81 -22.95
CA THR A 123 29.42 23.98 -23.78
C THR A 123 28.93 23.57 -25.17
N THR A 124 29.13 22.31 -25.57
CA THR A 124 28.59 21.77 -26.83
C THR A 124 27.11 21.42 -26.67
N LEU A 125 26.73 20.79 -25.55
CA LEU A 125 25.34 20.41 -25.27
C LEU A 125 24.51 21.60 -24.80
N TYR A 126 25.14 22.52 -24.06
CA TYR A 126 24.53 23.68 -23.43
C TYR A 126 25.27 24.97 -23.86
N PRO A 127 25.12 25.42 -25.12
CA PRO A 127 25.86 26.57 -25.65
C PRO A 127 25.59 27.89 -24.91
N ASN A 128 24.45 27.99 -24.21
CA ASN A 128 24.09 29.14 -23.37
C ASN A 128 24.32 28.89 -21.87
N GLY A 129 25.02 27.80 -21.52
CA GLY A 129 25.21 27.34 -20.15
C GLY A 129 24.07 26.45 -19.65
N LEU A 130 24.40 25.52 -18.74
CA LEU A 130 23.43 24.59 -18.16
C LEU A 130 22.39 25.29 -17.27
N SER A 131 22.79 26.34 -16.56
CA SER A 131 21.87 27.13 -15.71
C SER A 131 20.70 27.73 -16.51
N GLU A 132 20.86 27.97 -17.81
CA GLU A 132 19.76 28.41 -18.67
C GLU A 132 18.70 27.33 -18.86
N VAL A 133 19.11 26.06 -18.94
CA VAL A 133 18.19 24.91 -19.00
C VAL A 133 17.52 24.69 -17.65
N ILE A 134 18.28 24.77 -16.54
CA ILE A 134 17.75 24.62 -15.19
C ILE A 134 16.66 25.67 -14.92
N ASN A 135 16.97 26.95 -15.19
CA ASN A 135 15.99 28.03 -15.05
C ASN A 135 14.73 27.82 -15.90
N TYR A 136 14.87 27.23 -17.09
CA TYR A 136 13.73 26.90 -17.94
C TYR A 136 12.85 25.81 -17.31
N VAL A 137 13.46 24.74 -16.80
CA VAL A 137 12.75 23.65 -16.11
C VAL A 137 12.04 24.18 -14.85
N HIS A 138 12.72 25.01 -14.07
CA HIS A 138 12.12 25.68 -12.91
C HIS A 138 10.98 26.63 -13.28
N ALA A 139 11.06 27.33 -14.41
CA ALA A 139 9.97 28.18 -14.90
C ALA A 139 8.70 27.39 -15.26
N ASN A 140 8.84 26.11 -15.62
CA ASN A 140 7.72 25.17 -15.77
C ASN A 140 7.21 24.60 -14.42
N GLY A 141 7.79 25.02 -13.29
CA GLY A 141 7.44 24.54 -11.95
C GLY A 141 7.96 23.13 -11.66
N GLN A 142 9.00 22.70 -12.37
CA GLN A 142 9.65 21.39 -12.23
C GLN A 142 10.99 21.54 -11.49
N LYS A 143 11.59 20.40 -11.16
CA LYS A 143 12.88 20.23 -10.49
C LYS A 143 13.90 19.61 -11.44
N PHE A 144 15.18 19.91 -11.25
CA PHE A 144 16.25 19.46 -12.14
C PHE A 144 17.26 18.57 -11.42
N GLY A 145 17.64 17.46 -12.06
CA GLY A 145 18.57 16.48 -11.50
C GLY A 145 19.83 16.26 -12.31
N LEU A 146 20.93 15.92 -11.62
CA LEU A 146 22.23 15.58 -12.21
C LEU A 146 22.78 14.24 -11.73
N TYR A 147 23.65 13.67 -12.57
CA TYR A 147 24.31 12.39 -12.37
C TYR A 147 25.77 12.54 -11.93
N PHE A 148 26.22 11.71 -10.99
CA PHE A 148 27.58 11.64 -10.45
C PHE A 148 28.02 10.19 -10.19
N ILE A 149 29.32 9.98 -9.94
CA ILE A 149 29.92 8.68 -9.59
C ILE A 149 30.87 8.86 -8.39
N PRO A 150 30.96 7.90 -7.44
CA PRO A 150 31.90 7.93 -6.33
C PRO A 150 33.37 8.09 -6.71
N GLY A 151 34.13 8.66 -5.79
CA GLY A 151 35.57 8.81 -5.89
C GLY A 151 36.05 10.01 -6.70
N ILE A 152 37.36 10.03 -6.92
CA ILE A 152 38.05 11.08 -7.66
C ILE A 152 38.66 10.54 -8.95
N SER A 153 38.39 11.19 -10.08
CA SER A 153 38.89 10.68 -11.36
C SER A 153 40.43 10.72 -11.44
N PRO A 154 41.07 9.80 -12.17
CA PRO A 154 42.52 9.85 -12.42
C PRO A 154 42.98 11.16 -13.06
N GLN A 155 42.11 11.83 -13.83
CA GLN A 155 42.41 13.14 -14.41
C GLN A 155 42.61 14.20 -13.32
N ILE A 156 41.73 14.23 -12.31
CA ILE A 156 41.78 15.19 -11.21
C ILE A 156 42.93 14.86 -10.25
N TYR A 157 43.14 13.58 -9.94
CA TYR A 157 44.25 13.12 -9.10
C TYR A 157 45.63 13.48 -9.69
N ASN A 158 45.83 13.24 -10.99
CA ASN A 158 47.11 13.52 -11.65
C ASN A 158 47.38 15.01 -11.85
N ALA A 159 46.31 15.83 -11.89
CA ALA A 159 46.43 17.27 -12.06
C ALA A 159 46.81 17.99 -10.75
N ASP A 160 46.58 17.35 -9.60
CA ASP A 160 46.92 17.87 -8.27
C ASP A 160 46.47 19.34 -8.08
N LEU A 161 45.16 19.53 -8.19
CA LEU A 161 44.52 20.84 -8.21
C LEU A 161 44.22 21.31 -6.79
N PRO A 162 44.27 22.63 -6.52
CA PRO A 162 43.80 23.16 -5.24
C PRO A 162 42.30 22.87 -5.04
N ILE A 163 41.88 22.59 -3.82
CA ILE A 163 40.44 22.46 -3.50
C ILE A 163 39.84 23.85 -3.23
N TYR A 164 38.69 24.14 -3.84
CA TYR A 164 38.03 25.45 -3.74
C TYR A 164 37.71 25.79 -2.28
N ASP A 165 38.01 27.02 -1.87
CA ASP A 165 37.84 27.53 -0.50
C ASP A 165 38.50 26.65 0.60
N ALA A 166 39.54 25.89 0.24
CA ALA A 166 40.29 25.05 1.16
C ALA A 166 41.81 25.27 1.03
N PRO A 167 42.35 26.39 1.53
CA PRO A 167 43.78 26.67 1.44
C PRO A 167 44.63 25.56 2.05
N GLY A 168 45.64 25.10 1.30
CA GLY A 168 46.53 24.01 1.71
C GLY A 168 45.99 22.60 1.45
N CYS A 169 44.79 22.47 0.89
CA CYS A 169 44.24 21.19 0.43
C CYS A 169 44.47 21.01 -1.07
N SER A 170 44.85 19.80 -1.48
CA SER A 170 45.02 19.43 -2.89
C SER A 170 44.28 18.15 -3.24
N THR A 171 43.86 17.99 -4.50
CA THR A 171 43.09 16.83 -4.96
C THR A 171 43.88 15.53 -4.96
N GLN A 172 45.21 15.56 -5.02
CA GLN A 172 46.02 14.34 -4.91
C GLN A 172 46.05 13.80 -3.47
N ASP A 173 46.06 14.69 -2.48
CA ASP A 173 46.22 14.35 -1.05
C ASP A 173 44.99 13.66 -0.45
N ILE A 174 43.84 13.76 -1.12
CA ILE A 174 42.57 13.18 -0.64
C ILE A 174 42.31 11.77 -1.18
N ALA A 175 43.22 11.17 -1.95
CA ALA A 175 43.05 9.79 -2.41
C ALA A 175 43.73 8.79 -1.46
N VAL A 176 43.04 7.68 -1.18
CA VAL A 176 43.59 6.58 -0.36
C VAL A 176 44.89 6.05 -0.97
N GLN A 177 45.88 5.77 -0.12
CA GLN A 177 47.16 5.18 -0.52
C GLN A 177 47.35 3.78 0.09
N PRO A 178 47.82 2.77 -0.69
CA PRO A 178 47.98 2.82 -2.15
C PRO A 178 46.64 3.01 -2.87
N LEU A 179 46.66 3.59 -4.07
CA LEU A 179 45.45 3.87 -4.86
C LEU A 179 44.56 2.63 -5.01
N THR A 180 43.30 2.76 -4.61
CA THR A 180 42.25 1.75 -4.79
C THR A 180 41.07 2.34 -5.56
N THR A 181 40.27 1.48 -6.17
CA THR A 181 39.05 1.86 -6.90
C THR A 181 37.93 2.31 -5.94
N ALA A 182 37.14 3.31 -6.33
CA ALA A 182 35.96 3.79 -5.60
C ALA A 182 34.63 3.20 -6.08
N ASP A 183 34.56 2.81 -7.36
CA ASP A 183 33.31 2.54 -8.06
C ASP A 183 33.38 1.23 -8.86
N TYR A 184 32.25 0.65 -9.23
CA TYR A 184 32.19 -0.62 -9.97
C TYR A 184 33.02 -0.63 -11.27
N TRP A 185 33.02 0.45 -12.04
CA TRP A 185 33.68 0.51 -13.35
C TRP A 185 35.18 0.84 -13.28
N GLY A 186 35.71 1.18 -12.10
CA GLY A 186 37.10 1.59 -11.97
C GLY A 186 37.41 2.92 -12.63
N LEU A 187 36.44 3.85 -12.65
CA LEU A 187 36.58 5.19 -13.22
C LEU A 187 37.19 6.18 -12.24
N GLY A 188 37.04 5.95 -10.93
CA GLY A 188 37.54 6.79 -9.85
C GLY A 188 38.45 6.07 -8.85
N TYR A 189 39.35 6.82 -8.24
CA TYR A 189 40.11 6.41 -7.06
C TYR A 189 39.32 6.71 -5.78
N LYS A 190 39.43 5.84 -4.78
CA LYS A 190 38.78 6.00 -3.47
C LYS A 190 39.31 7.24 -2.77
N ILE A 191 38.39 8.06 -2.27
CA ILE A 191 38.70 9.24 -1.46
C ILE A 191 38.93 8.81 0.00
N ASP A 192 39.95 9.37 0.63
CA ASP A 192 40.29 9.19 2.03
C ASP A 192 39.56 10.24 2.87
N PHE A 193 38.41 9.88 3.43
CA PHE A 193 37.61 10.77 4.27
C PHE A 193 38.13 10.94 5.70
N ASP A 194 39.22 10.27 6.09
CA ASP A 194 39.97 10.63 7.30
C ASP A 194 40.78 11.92 7.08
N ASN A 195 41.05 12.29 5.82
CA ASN A 195 41.63 13.59 5.48
C ASN A 195 40.54 14.68 5.51
N PRO A 196 40.65 15.72 6.37
CA PRO A 196 39.65 16.78 6.45
C PRO A 196 39.48 17.61 5.17
N CYS A 197 40.43 17.53 4.22
CA CYS A 197 40.30 18.13 2.90
C CYS A 197 39.29 17.41 2.00
N ALA A 198 39.02 16.12 2.23
CA ALA A 198 38.11 15.32 1.40
C ALA A 198 36.66 15.82 1.49
N GLN A 199 36.16 16.09 2.70
CA GLN A 199 34.81 16.64 2.86
C GLN A 199 34.68 18.02 2.19
N LYS A 200 35.70 18.88 2.31
CA LYS A 200 35.69 20.21 1.67
C LYS A 200 35.64 20.11 0.14
N TYR A 201 36.25 19.10 -0.45
CA TYR A 201 36.15 18.85 -1.89
C TYR A 201 34.71 18.53 -2.29
N VAL A 202 34.05 17.61 -1.58
CA VAL A 202 32.63 17.28 -1.80
C VAL A 202 31.73 18.50 -1.59
N ASP A 203 31.90 19.22 -0.48
CA ASP A 203 31.15 20.45 -0.17
C ASP A 203 31.27 21.46 -1.30
N SER A 204 32.47 21.65 -1.86
CA SER A 204 32.71 22.61 -2.94
C SER A 204 32.02 22.26 -4.27
N ILE A 205 31.80 20.97 -4.53
CA ILE A 205 31.04 20.51 -5.70
C ILE A 205 29.55 20.71 -5.45
N VAL A 206 29.08 20.34 -4.25
CA VAL A 206 27.68 20.48 -3.90
C VAL A 206 27.26 21.95 -3.84
N ASP A 207 28.09 22.84 -3.30
CA ASP A 207 27.88 24.30 -3.36
C ASP A 207 27.80 24.83 -4.79
N LEU A 208 28.62 24.27 -5.69
CA LEU A 208 28.61 24.68 -7.09
C LEU A 208 27.30 24.31 -7.77
N ILE A 209 26.82 23.07 -7.60
CA ILE A 209 25.56 22.64 -8.25
C ILE A 209 24.32 23.25 -7.59
N ASP A 210 24.35 23.48 -6.28
CA ASP A 210 23.31 24.22 -5.56
C ASP A 210 23.19 25.65 -6.09
N SER A 211 24.33 26.31 -6.35
CA SER A 211 24.34 27.65 -6.98
C SER A 211 23.72 27.69 -8.38
N TRP A 212 23.60 26.55 -9.06
CA TRP A 212 22.93 26.43 -10.34
C TRP A 212 21.42 26.14 -10.21
N GLY A 213 20.95 25.75 -9.02
CA GLY A 213 19.57 25.34 -8.76
C GLY A 213 19.31 23.84 -8.97
N VAL A 214 20.27 22.96 -8.71
CA VAL A 214 20.05 21.50 -8.80
C VAL A 214 19.26 21.01 -7.59
N ASP A 215 18.21 20.23 -7.85
CA ASP A 215 17.27 19.72 -6.83
C ASP A 215 17.46 18.22 -6.53
N PHE A 216 18.16 17.50 -7.40
CA PHE A 216 18.33 16.06 -7.34
C PHE A 216 19.73 15.63 -7.79
N VAL A 217 20.32 14.67 -7.08
CA VAL A 217 21.58 14.02 -7.44
C VAL A 217 21.39 12.50 -7.45
N LYS A 218 21.66 11.87 -8.60
CA LYS A 218 21.85 10.42 -8.73
C LYS A 218 23.34 10.09 -8.66
N PHE A 219 23.68 9.18 -7.75
CA PHE A 219 25.02 8.66 -7.58
C PHE A 219 25.05 7.22 -8.06
N ASP A 220 25.81 6.96 -9.11
CA ASP A 220 25.82 5.67 -9.77
C ASP A 220 27.09 4.88 -9.48
N SER A 221 27.14 3.59 -9.87
CA SER A 221 28.31 2.72 -9.64
C SER A 221 28.64 2.51 -8.15
N VAL A 222 27.68 2.76 -7.25
CA VAL A 222 27.84 2.64 -5.80
C VAL A 222 28.07 1.18 -5.38
N THR A 223 28.95 1.00 -4.39
CA THR A 223 29.33 -0.28 -3.77
C THR A 223 29.39 -0.13 -2.24
N PRO A 224 29.15 -1.17 -1.42
CA PRO A 224 28.84 -2.56 -1.77
C PRO A 224 27.51 -2.74 -2.54
N GLY A 225 27.54 -3.60 -3.54
CA GLY A 225 26.52 -3.69 -4.59
C GLY A 225 27.18 -3.63 -5.95
N SER A 226 26.38 -3.45 -7.00
CA SER A 226 26.81 -3.33 -8.39
C SER A 226 27.70 -4.50 -8.83
N GLY A 227 27.48 -5.70 -8.29
CA GLY A 227 28.30 -6.90 -8.55
C GLY A 227 29.45 -7.14 -7.55
N HIS A 228 29.64 -6.25 -6.58
CA HIS A 228 30.60 -6.35 -5.47
C HIS A 228 29.86 -6.30 -4.12
N ASN A 229 29.25 -7.43 -3.74
CA ASN A 229 28.39 -7.54 -2.54
C ASN A 229 29.21 -7.74 -1.24
N ASN A 230 30.28 -6.97 -1.09
CA ASN A 230 31.15 -6.89 0.08
C ASN A 230 31.95 -5.58 0.05
N THR A 231 32.76 -5.33 1.08
CA THR A 231 33.56 -4.09 1.21
C THR A 231 34.89 -4.09 0.45
N SER A 232 35.07 -4.95 -0.56
CA SER A 232 36.31 -4.95 -1.38
C SER A 232 36.46 -3.69 -2.24
N ILE A 233 35.33 -3.12 -2.66
CA ILE A 233 35.19 -1.77 -3.20
C ILE A 233 34.09 -1.16 -2.35
N ASP A 234 34.37 -0.03 -1.70
CA ASP A 234 33.50 0.51 -0.66
C ASP A 234 33.36 2.02 -0.80
N ALA A 235 32.21 2.43 -1.34
CA ALA A 235 31.82 3.81 -1.57
C ALA A 235 30.94 4.38 -0.44
N ARG A 236 30.78 3.68 0.69
CA ARG A 236 29.92 4.17 1.79
C ARG A 236 30.40 5.50 2.35
N ASP A 237 31.71 5.73 2.43
CA ASP A 237 32.27 7.00 2.91
C ASP A 237 31.94 8.16 1.95
N ASP A 238 32.01 7.92 0.63
CA ASP A 238 31.53 8.87 -0.39
C ASP A 238 30.04 9.16 -0.21
N VAL A 239 29.20 8.12 -0.05
CA VAL A 239 27.76 8.27 0.19
C VAL A 239 27.49 9.11 1.44
N ILE A 240 28.21 8.89 2.53
CA ILE A 240 28.07 9.66 3.77
C ILE A 240 28.45 11.12 3.55
N ALA A 241 29.60 11.38 2.91
CA ALA A 241 30.09 12.73 2.65
C ALA A 241 29.15 13.54 1.74
N TRP A 242 28.65 12.92 0.68
CA TRP A 242 27.68 13.53 -0.24
C TRP A 242 26.32 13.73 0.43
N SER A 243 25.85 12.76 1.21
CA SER A 243 24.60 12.89 1.99
C SER A 243 24.64 14.11 2.93
N GLN A 244 25.74 14.29 3.66
CA GLN A 244 25.95 15.45 4.55
C GLN A 244 25.90 16.77 3.77
N ALA A 245 26.59 16.83 2.62
CA ALA A 245 26.63 18.04 1.81
C ALA A 245 25.26 18.35 1.16
N LEU A 246 24.59 17.35 0.59
CA LEU A 246 23.31 17.52 -0.13
C LEU A 246 22.15 17.86 0.81
N SER A 247 22.06 17.16 1.96
CA SER A 247 20.98 17.37 2.92
C SER A 247 20.94 18.80 3.48
N ALA A 248 22.11 19.44 3.67
CA ALA A 248 22.20 20.82 4.11
C ALA A 248 21.61 21.84 3.12
N ARG A 249 21.44 21.45 1.85
CA ARG A 249 20.90 22.28 0.76
C ARG A 249 19.53 21.81 0.27
N GLY A 250 18.97 20.75 0.87
CA GLY A 250 17.66 20.23 0.50
C GLY A 250 17.63 19.53 -0.87
N ILE A 251 18.76 18.95 -1.29
CA ILE A 251 18.89 18.25 -2.59
C ILE A 251 18.61 16.75 -2.38
N TRP A 252 17.74 16.16 -3.21
CA TRP A 252 17.44 14.72 -3.17
C TRP A 252 18.70 13.90 -3.51
N PHE A 253 18.94 12.82 -2.76
CA PHE A 253 20.06 11.92 -3.03
C PHE A 253 19.60 10.50 -3.37
N GLU A 254 19.90 10.09 -4.60
CA GLU A 254 19.52 8.80 -5.18
C GLU A 254 20.73 7.91 -5.40
N LEU A 255 20.69 6.65 -4.94
CA LEU A 255 21.79 5.70 -5.10
C LEU A 255 21.51 4.66 -6.20
N SER A 256 22.50 4.44 -7.04
CA SER A 256 22.54 3.51 -8.17
C SER A 256 23.97 2.90 -8.19
N TRP A 257 24.26 1.69 -8.64
CA TRP A 257 23.54 0.84 -9.58
C TRP A 257 22.72 -0.23 -8.86
N ALA A 258 23.16 -1.48 -8.76
CA ALA A 258 22.38 -2.53 -8.08
C ALA A 258 22.85 -2.73 -6.63
N LEU A 259 22.30 -2.02 -5.64
CA LEU A 259 22.86 -2.04 -4.28
C LEU A 259 22.76 -3.40 -3.58
N ASP A 260 23.71 -3.69 -2.69
CA ASP A 260 23.66 -4.89 -1.84
C ASP A 260 22.72 -4.66 -0.65
N HIS A 261 21.70 -5.52 -0.54
CA HIS A 261 20.70 -5.49 0.53
C HIS A 261 21.31 -5.68 1.93
N ASN A 262 22.46 -6.36 2.05
CA ASN A 262 23.15 -6.51 3.34
C ASN A 262 23.58 -5.18 3.98
N TYR A 263 23.60 -4.10 3.20
CA TYR A 263 24.00 -2.76 3.65
C TYR A 263 22.84 -1.77 3.63
N VAL A 264 21.59 -2.25 3.53
CA VAL A 264 20.38 -1.41 3.42
C VAL A 264 20.23 -0.38 4.54
N ASP A 265 20.62 -0.71 5.77
CA ASP A 265 20.61 0.23 6.90
C ASP A 265 21.48 1.47 6.63
N THR A 266 22.60 1.30 5.91
CA THR A 266 23.46 2.42 5.51
C THR A 266 22.75 3.26 4.44
N TRP A 267 22.18 2.62 3.42
CA TRP A 267 21.50 3.30 2.32
C TRP A 267 20.30 4.11 2.83
N LYS A 268 19.44 3.51 3.65
CA LYS A 268 18.28 4.17 4.28
C LYS A 268 18.68 5.39 5.09
N LYS A 269 19.80 5.31 5.81
CA LYS A 269 20.27 6.40 6.68
C LYS A 269 20.79 7.60 5.90
N TYR A 270 21.34 7.40 4.71
CA TYR A 270 22.09 8.44 4.01
C TYR A 270 21.49 8.83 2.65
N ALA A 271 20.47 8.15 2.13
CA ALA A 271 19.87 8.46 0.84
C ALA A 271 18.32 8.54 0.89
N ASN A 272 17.76 9.20 -0.12
CA ASN A 272 16.32 9.33 -0.33
C ASN A 272 15.75 8.23 -1.23
N GLY A 273 16.60 7.56 -2.01
CA GLY A 273 16.25 6.34 -2.72
C GLY A 273 17.47 5.51 -3.09
N TRP A 274 17.23 4.23 -3.36
CA TRP A 274 18.27 3.26 -3.70
C TRP A 274 17.76 2.23 -4.69
N ARG A 275 18.58 1.96 -5.71
CA ARG A 275 18.27 1.02 -6.75
C ARG A 275 18.51 -0.42 -6.32
N VAL A 276 17.47 -1.24 -6.51
CA VAL A 276 17.42 -2.62 -5.98
C VAL A 276 17.94 -3.67 -6.97
N ASN A 277 18.15 -3.30 -8.25
CA ASN A 277 18.62 -4.22 -9.28
C ASN A 277 19.34 -3.47 -10.41
N TRP A 278 19.89 -4.19 -11.39
CA TRP A 278 20.54 -3.68 -12.58
C TRP A 278 19.59 -2.86 -13.48
N ASP A 279 20.18 -2.17 -14.45
CA ASP A 279 19.48 -1.40 -15.47
C ASP A 279 18.33 -2.16 -16.12
N VAL A 280 17.16 -1.55 -16.12
CA VAL A 280 15.93 -2.12 -16.69
C VAL A 280 15.99 -2.16 -18.22
N GLU A 281 16.90 -1.42 -18.84
CA GLU A 281 17.07 -1.40 -20.29
C GLU A 281 17.55 -2.74 -20.84
N CYS A 282 17.10 -3.09 -22.06
CA CYS A 282 17.59 -4.28 -22.76
C CYS A 282 18.83 -4.03 -23.62
N TYR A 283 19.28 -2.77 -23.69
CA TYR A 283 20.39 -2.32 -24.55
C TYR A 283 20.16 -2.64 -26.05
N CYS A 284 18.89 -2.61 -26.46
CA CYS A 284 18.45 -2.90 -27.83
C CYS A 284 18.39 -1.61 -28.66
N VAL A 285 19.56 -1.10 -29.06
CA VAL A 285 19.69 0.17 -29.79
C VAL A 285 18.71 0.25 -30.97
N ASN A 286 17.96 1.36 -31.04
CA ASN A 286 16.91 1.68 -32.02
C ASN A 286 15.80 0.62 -32.16
N THR A 287 15.67 -0.28 -31.19
CA THR A 287 14.73 -1.41 -31.24
C THR A 287 13.77 -1.38 -30.07
N ALA A 288 14.28 -1.35 -28.85
CA ALA A 288 13.47 -1.39 -27.64
C ALA A 288 14.20 -0.74 -26.45
N LEU A 289 13.45 -0.12 -25.54
CA LEU A 289 13.94 0.39 -24.27
C LEU A 289 14.20 -0.77 -23.31
N THR A 290 13.22 -1.66 -23.12
CA THR A 290 13.28 -2.79 -22.19
C THR A 290 12.76 -4.08 -22.81
N SER A 291 12.63 -5.13 -22.00
CA SER A 291 12.03 -6.41 -22.37
C SER A 291 11.39 -7.06 -21.13
N TRP A 292 10.41 -7.94 -21.34
CA TRP A 292 9.71 -8.59 -20.22
C TRP A 292 10.63 -9.24 -19.16
N PRO A 293 11.71 -9.96 -19.51
CA PRO A 293 12.62 -10.52 -18.50
C PRO A 293 13.24 -9.48 -17.55
N ASN A 294 13.43 -8.24 -18.01
CA ASN A 294 13.96 -7.15 -17.16
C ASN A 294 12.92 -6.62 -16.17
N ILE A 295 11.63 -6.66 -16.54
CA ILE A 295 10.52 -6.34 -15.64
C ILE A 295 10.29 -7.50 -14.66
N ALA A 296 10.22 -8.73 -15.17
CA ALA A 296 9.91 -9.92 -14.39
C ALA A 296 10.94 -10.19 -13.28
N ARG A 297 12.22 -9.85 -13.50
CA ARG A 297 13.28 -10.03 -12.48
C ARG A 297 13.13 -9.11 -11.27
N LEU A 298 12.31 -8.06 -11.33
CA LEU A 298 12.09 -7.15 -10.20
C LEU A 298 11.12 -7.71 -9.16
N PHE A 299 10.24 -8.64 -9.51
CA PHE A 299 9.30 -9.27 -8.56
C PHE A 299 10.00 -9.92 -7.35
N PRO A 300 11.04 -10.77 -7.52
CA PRO A 300 11.74 -11.33 -6.37
C PRO A 300 12.47 -10.26 -5.54
N ASP A 301 13.02 -9.20 -6.15
CA ASP A 301 13.67 -8.13 -5.37
C ASP A 301 12.64 -7.30 -4.60
N ALA A 302 11.51 -6.94 -5.21
CA ALA A 302 10.42 -6.27 -4.53
C ALA A 302 9.98 -7.05 -3.28
N ALA A 303 9.99 -8.39 -3.33
CA ALA A 303 9.60 -9.25 -2.21
C ALA A 303 10.64 -9.24 -1.06
N VAL A 304 11.89 -8.90 -1.36
CA VAL A 304 12.98 -8.76 -0.40
C VAL A 304 12.98 -7.35 0.21
N TRP A 305 12.86 -6.32 -0.64
CA TRP A 305 13.10 -4.92 -0.31
C TRP A 305 11.86 -4.14 0.17
N TRP A 306 10.66 -4.73 0.17
CA TRP A 306 9.43 -3.97 0.51
C TRP A 306 9.43 -3.37 1.91
N ARG A 307 10.13 -4.00 2.87
CA ARG A 307 10.25 -3.53 4.27
C ARG A 307 11.16 -2.33 4.44
N ASP A 308 11.99 -2.07 3.43
CA ASP A 308 13.03 -1.06 3.51
C ASP A 308 12.56 0.30 2.99
N ALA A 309 11.50 0.32 2.17
CA ALA A 309 10.92 1.52 1.61
C ALA A 309 9.73 2.04 2.44
N GLY A 310 9.61 3.36 2.51
CA GLY A 310 8.56 4.08 3.21
C GLY A 310 8.89 5.57 3.30
N PRO A 311 8.03 6.40 3.91
CA PRO A 311 8.33 7.81 4.10
C PRO A 311 9.71 8.02 4.73
N GLY A 312 10.61 8.69 4.00
CA GLY A 312 12.02 8.88 4.33
C GLY A 312 12.99 8.22 3.35
N GLY A 313 12.57 7.19 2.60
CA GLY A 313 13.41 6.58 1.58
C GLY A 313 12.72 5.48 0.74
N TRP A 314 13.01 5.41 -0.55
CA TRP A 314 12.26 4.57 -1.50
C TRP A 314 13.13 3.61 -2.32
N ASN A 315 12.58 2.45 -2.63
CA ASN A 315 13.16 1.54 -3.62
C ASN A 315 13.11 2.20 -5.02
N ASP A 316 14.23 2.14 -5.76
CA ASP A 316 14.32 2.46 -7.19
C ASP A 316 14.35 1.16 -8.01
N PHE A 317 13.33 0.99 -8.86
CA PHE A 317 13.23 -0.12 -9.81
C PHE A 317 13.83 0.23 -11.17
N ASP A 318 14.53 1.36 -11.24
CA ASP A 318 14.97 2.04 -12.44
C ASP A 318 13.79 2.56 -13.28
N SER A 319 14.11 3.03 -14.49
CA SER A 319 13.20 3.77 -15.35
C SER A 319 11.97 2.94 -15.77
N LEU A 320 10.77 3.52 -15.59
CA LEU A 320 9.52 2.93 -16.06
C LEU A 320 9.32 3.22 -17.55
N ASN A 321 9.55 2.21 -18.38
CA ASN A 321 9.50 2.28 -19.85
C ASN A 321 8.16 1.73 -20.40
N VAL A 322 7.08 2.50 -20.24
CA VAL A 322 5.71 2.09 -20.61
C VAL A 322 4.95 3.14 -21.44
N GLY A 323 5.63 4.19 -21.88
CA GLY A 323 5.04 5.37 -22.51
C GLY A 323 4.72 5.22 -24.00
N ASN A 324 5.39 4.31 -24.72
CA ASN A 324 5.17 4.14 -26.17
C ASN A 324 5.51 2.72 -26.63
N GLY A 325 4.47 1.97 -27.02
CA GLY A 325 4.59 0.56 -27.38
C GLY A 325 5.44 0.28 -28.62
N ALA A 326 5.69 1.29 -29.47
CA ALA A 326 6.59 1.15 -30.61
C ALA A 326 8.07 1.12 -30.21
N MET A 327 8.42 1.60 -29.01
CA MET A 327 9.79 1.63 -28.50
C MET A 327 9.99 0.93 -27.15
N ASP A 328 8.95 0.63 -26.38
CA ASP A 328 9.10 0.04 -25.05
C ASP A 328 9.74 -1.36 -25.09
N GLY A 329 9.35 -2.18 -26.09
CA GLY A 329 9.70 -3.62 -26.12
C GLY A 329 8.76 -4.50 -25.30
N LEU A 330 7.60 -3.96 -24.90
CA LEU A 330 6.60 -4.62 -24.06
C LEU A 330 5.21 -4.63 -24.75
N THR A 331 4.45 -5.69 -24.53
CA THR A 331 3.02 -5.76 -24.87
C THR A 331 2.20 -4.83 -23.96
N GLN A 332 0.93 -4.57 -24.31
CA GLN A 332 0.06 -3.74 -23.45
C GLN A 332 -0.15 -4.34 -22.06
N ASP A 333 -0.26 -5.67 -21.97
CA ASP A 333 -0.41 -6.37 -20.69
C ASP A 333 0.86 -6.28 -19.84
N GLU A 334 2.04 -6.42 -20.45
CA GLU A 334 3.33 -6.24 -19.77
C GLU A 334 3.55 -4.79 -19.32
N ARG A 335 3.18 -3.78 -20.13
CA ARG A 335 3.23 -2.35 -19.76
C ARG A 335 2.32 -2.06 -18.56
N ARG A 336 1.10 -2.62 -18.55
CA ARG A 336 0.18 -2.49 -17.40
C ARG A 336 0.73 -3.18 -16.16
N THR A 337 1.35 -4.35 -16.32
CA THR A 337 1.99 -5.09 -15.22
C THR A 337 3.19 -4.34 -14.65
N ALA A 338 4.04 -3.74 -15.49
CA ALA A 338 5.13 -2.89 -15.05
C ALA A 338 4.60 -1.69 -14.23
N MET A 339 3.66 -0.91 -14.76
CA MET A 339 3.08 0.21 -14.00
C MET A 339 2.40 -0.23 -12.70
N SER A 340 1.71 -1.38 -12.70
CA SER A 340 1.08 -1.93 -11.48
C SER A 340 2.11 -2.32 -10.42
N LEU A 341 3.22 -2.95 -10.82
CA LEU A 341 4.30 -3.33 -9.91
C LEU A 341 4.99 -2.09 -9.32
N TRP A 342 5.34 -1.10 -10.15
CA TRP A 342 5.95 0.15 -9.68
C TRP A 342 5.02 0.88 -8.71
N ALA A 343 3.74 0.99 -9.07
CA ALA A 343 2.76 1.67 -8.25
C ALA A 343 2.60 1.00 -6.89
N MET A 344 2.31 -0.30 -6.86
CA MET A 344 2.05 -0.98 -5.58
C MET A 344 3.31 -1.18 -4.73
N SER A 345 4.50 -1.16 -5.33
CA SER A 345 5.76 -1.20 -4.57
C SER A 345 6.14 0.17 -3.99
N SER A 346 5.35 1.22 -4.28
CA SER A 346 5.73 2.62 -3.99
C SER A 346 7.13 2.95 -4.52
N ALA A 347 7.51 2.34 -5.65
CA ALA A 347 8.78 2.63 -6.31
C ALA A 347 8.71 4.00 -7.00
N GLN A 348 9.86 4.62 -7.23
CA GLN A 348 9.91 5.90 -7.94
C GLN A 348 9.31 5.77 -9.34
N LEU A 349 8.38 6.65 -9.71
CA LEU A 349 7.80 6.70 -11.06
C LEU A 349 8.70 7.53 -11.97
N TYR A 350 9.79 6.90 -12.37
CA TYR A 350 10.86 7.54 -13.12
C TYR A 350 10.74 7.20 -14.60
N ILE A 351 10.09 8.03 -15.41
CA ILE A 351 9.76 7.67 -16.80
C ILE A 351 11.01 7.72 -17.68
N GLY A 352 11.26 6.67 -18.48
CA GLY A 352 12.41 6.60 -19.39
C GLY A 352 12.09 6.91 -20.87
N ASN A 353 10.81 7.01 -21.23
CA ASN A 353 10.34 7.26 -22.59
C ASN A 353 10.60 8.70 -23.08
N ASP A 354 10.55 8.91 -24.40
CA ASP A 354 10.40 10.25 -24.98
C ASP A 354 9.00 10.81 -24.67
N LEU A 355 8.92 11.77 -23.76
CA LEU A 355 7.67 12.38 -23.34
C LEU A 355 6.99 13.18 -24.46
N THR A 356 7.74 13.59 -25.49
CA THR A 356 7.17 14.28 -26.66
C THR A 356 6.43 13.33 -27.60
N ASN A 357 6.56 12.02 -27.39
CA ASN A 357 6.04 10.97 -28.26
C ASN A 357 5.42 9.81 -27.47
N LEU A 358 4.57 10.13 -26.48
CA LEU A 358 3.77 9.14 -25.76
C LEU A 358 2.60 8.65 -26.65
N ASP A 359 2.31 7.35 -26.61
CA ASP A 359 1.09 6.81 -27.25
C ASP A 359 -0.14 6.95 -26.32
N ALA A 360 -1.34 6.82 -26.87
CA ALA A 360 -2.58 7.02 -26.10
C ALA A 360 -2.71 6.04 -24.92
N PHE A 361 -2.17 4.82 -25.06
CA PHE A 361 -2.21 3.84 -23.98
C PHE A 361 -1.21 4.18 -22.88
N GLY A 362 -0.01 4.63 -23.22
CA GLY A 362 1.04 5.04 -22.30
C GLY A 362 0.63 6.28 -21.53
N LEU A 363 0.03 7.26 -22.19
CA LEU A 363 -0.55 8.40 -21.50
C LEU A 363 -1.61 7.94 -20.48
N ALA A 364 -2.53 7.05 -20.86
CA ALA A 364 -3.54 6.51 -19.95
C ALA A 364 -2.96 5.69 -18.79
N LEU A 365 -1.82 5.01 -18.97
CA LEU A 365 -1.10 4.34 -17.88
C LEU A 365 -0.49 5.36 -16.90
N LEU A 366 0.12 6.42 -17.44
CA LEU A 366 0.89 7.40 -16.68
C LEU A 366 0.02 8.48 -16.01
N THR A 367 -1.26 8.61 -16.36
CA THR A 367 -2.19 9.61 -15.83
C THR A 367 -3.40 9.01 -15.09
N ASN A 368 -3.38 7.71 -14.77
CA ASN A 368 -4.42 7.10 -13.96
C ASN A 368 -4.24 7.47 -12.48
N ASP A 369 -5.02 8.44 -11.99
CA ASP A 369 -4.95 8.95 -10.62
C ASP A 369 -5.24 7.90 -9.55
N GLU A 370 -6.05 6.86 -9.82
CA GLU A 370 -6.30 5.79 -8.84
C GLU A 370 -5.05 4.91 -8.66
N VAL A 371 -4.31 4.65 -9.74
CA VAL A 371 -3.05 3.89 -9.71
C VAL A 371 -1.91 4.74 -9.14
N ILE A 372 -1.83 6.02 -9.49
CA ILE A 372 -0.86 6.96 -8.90
C ILE A 372 -1.12 7.10 -7.39
N ALA A 373 -2.39 7.15 -6.95
CA ALA A 373 -2.72 7.20 -5.53
C ALA A 373 -2.21 5.97 -4.77
N VAL A 374 -2.18 4.78 -5.38
CA VAL A 374 -1.55 3.60 -4.79
C VAL A 374 -0.05 3.82 -4.56
N ASN A 375 0.66 4.35 -5.55
CA ASN A 375 2.07 4.68 -5.42
C ASN A 375 2.31 5.74 -4.32
N GLN A 376 1.54 6.81 -4.37
CA GLN A 376 1.69 7.97 -3.51
C GLN A 376 1.16 7.76 -2.08
N ALA A 377 0.50 6.62 -1.81
CA ALA A 377 0.15 6.19 -0.47
C ALA A 377 1.38 5.77 0.36
N GLY A 378 2.49 5.43 -0.30
CA GLY A 378 3.76 5.13 0.38
C GLY A 378 3.72 3.84 1.20
N ARG A 379 2.96 2.85 0.73
CA ARG A 379 2.79 1.54 1.38
C ARG A 379 3.22 0.43 0.42
N PRO A 380 4.52 0.09 0.36
CA PRO A 380 5.01 -1.00 -0.48
C PRO A 380 4.26 -2.30 -0.18
N ALA A 381 3.68 -2.88 -1.23
CA ALA A 381 3.01 -4.16 -1.15
C ALA A 381 4.02 -5.32 -1.11
N HIS A 382 3.58 -6.44 -0.54
CA HIS A 382 4.35 -7.66 -0.45
C HIS A 382 3.55 -8.87 -0.94
N PRO A 383 4.22 -9.96 -1.37
CA PRO A 383 3.52 -11.12 -1.89
C PRO A 383 2.87 -11.92 -0.76
N VAL A 384 1.74 -12.57 -1.05
CA VAL A 384 1.25 -13.72 -0.27
C VAL A 384 2.21 -14.90 -0.45
N SER A 385 2.64 -15.14 -1.70
CA SER A 385 3.66 -16.13 -2.03
C SER A 385 4.29 -15.82 -3.39
N THR A 386 5.59 -16.08 -3.52
CA THR A 386 6.34 -16.03 -4.79
C THR A 386 6.65 -17.43 -5.34
N SER A 387 6.09 -18.49 -4.75
CA SER A 387 6.40 -19.89 -5.09
C SER A 387 5.90 -20.33 -6.47
N THR A 388 5.03 -19.54 -7.11
CA THR A 388 4.49 -19.82 -8.44
C THR A 388 4.51 -18.58 -9.32
N ASN A 389 4.19 -18.76 -10.60
CA ASN A 389 4.04 -17.65 -11.55
C ASN A 389 2.71 -16.88 -11.37
N GLN A 390 1.72 -17.44 -10.66
CA GLN A 390 0.49 -16.75 -10.33
C GLN A 390 0.65 -16.17 -8.92
N GLN A 391 0.83 -14.85 -8.84
CA GLN A 391 1.18 -14.19 -7.60
C GLN A 391 0.09 -13.21 -7.18
N VAL A 392 -0.20 -13.22 -5.89
CA VAL A 392 -1.01 -12.22 -5.22
C VAL A 392 -0.09 -11.37 -4.37
N TRP A 393 -0.20 -10.07 -4.52
CA TRP A 393 0.53 -9.07 -3.73
C TRP A 393 -0.46 -8.15 -3.07
N TYR A 394 -0.15 -7.68 -1.87
CA TYR A 394 -1.04 -6.78 -1.15
C TYR A 394 -0.30 -5.79 -0.25
N ALA A 395 -0.95 -4.66 -0.01
CA ALA A 395 -0.64 -3.74 1.07
C ALA A 395 -1.94 -3.42 1.82
N ASN A 396 -1.90 -3.49 3.15
CA ASN A 396 -2.95 -2.94 3.99
C ASN A 396 -2.77 -1.42 4.10
N ASN A 397 -3.82 -0.66 3.81
CA ASN A 397 -3.77 0.80 3.82
C ASN A 397 -4.03 1.42 5.21
N GLY A 398 -4.34 0.60 6.22
CA GLY A 398 -4.66 1.01 7.58
C GLY A 398 -6.09 1.54 7.76
N ASP A 399 -6.80 1.85 6.68
CA ASP A 399 -8.15 2.41 6.71
C ASP A 399 -9.28 1.37 6.45
N GLY A 400 -8.97 0.08 6.65
CA GLY A 400 -9.86 -1.00 6.25
C GLY A 400 -9.94 -1.20 4.73
N THR A 401 -9.02 -0.59 3.97
CA THR A 401 -8.81 -0.91 2.56
C THR A 401 -7.44 -1.57 2.33
N TYR A 402 -7.35 -2.28 1.22
CA TYR A 402 -6.16 -2.93 0.74
C TYR A 402 -5.93 -2.58 -0.72
N THR A 403 -4.66 -2.40 -1.07
CA THR A 403 -4.21 -2.50 -2.46
C THR A 403 -3.89 -3.97 -2.72
N VAL A 404 -4.47 -4.56 -3.77
CA VAL A 404 -4.23 -5.97 -4.15
C VAL A 404 -3.85 -6.06 -5.62
N GLY A 405 -2.71 -6.69 -5.90
CA GLY A 405 -2.23 -7.00 -7.25
C GLY A 405 -2.37 -8.49 -7.54
N LEU A 406 -2.99 -8.83 -8.67
CA LEU A 406 -3.03 -10.20 -9.19
C LEU A 406 -2.16 -10.27 -10.45
N PHE A 407 -1.13 -11.10 -10.45
CA PHE A 407 -0.16 -11.18 -11.52
C PHE A 407 -0.08 -12.59 -12.09
N ASN A 408 -0.13 -12.71 -13.42
CA ASN A 408 0.22 -13.93 -14.13
C ASN A 408 1.58 -13.77 -14.80
N LEU A 409 2.67 -14.15 -14.14
CA LEU A 409 4.02 -14.10 -14.70
C LEU A 409 4.33 -15.25 -15.67
N GLY A 410 3.36 -16.16 -15.87
CA GLY A 410 3.50 -17.33 -16.73
C GLY A 410 3.23 -17.04 -18.20
N SER A 411 3.56 -17.99 -19.06
CA SER A 411 3.42 -17.89 -20.51
C SER A 411 2.05 -18.33 -21.06
N THR A 412 1.11 -18.69 -20.20
CA THR A 412 -0.25 -19.13 -20.56
C THR A 412 -1.29 -18.43 -19.69
N ALA A 413 -2.51 -18.24 -20.20
CA ALA A 413 -3.60 -17.70 -19.40
C ALA A 413 -3.87 -18.58 -18.17
N ALA A 414 -4.16 -17.96 -17.02
CA ALA A 414 -4.38 -18.67 -15.76
C ALA A 414 -5.39 -17.94 -14.88
N THR A 415 -6.00 -18.65 -13.93
CA THR A 415 -6.77 -18.02 -12.86
C THR A 415 -5.82 -17.60 -11.74
N VAL A 416 -5.96 -16.37 -11.26
CA VAL A 416 -5.25 -15.87 -10.07
C VAL A 416 -6.29 -15.49 -9.03
N THR A 417 -6.16 -16.04 -7.82
CA THR A 417 -7.15 -15.90 -6.75
C THR A 417 -6.50 -15.33 -5.50
N VAL A 418 -7.08 -14.25 -4.97
CA VAL A 418 -6.80 -13.76 -3.61
C VAL A 418 -7.86 -14.28 -2.66
N ASN A 419 -7.46 -14.95 -1.58
CA ASN A 419 -8.35 -15.25 -0.47
C ASN A 419 -8.21 -14.17 0.60
N TRP A 420 -9.31 -13.75 1.21
CA TRP A 420 -9.31 -12.72 2.25
C TRP A 420 -8.43 -13.08 3.45
N ASN A 421 -8.50 -14.34 3.89
CA ASN A 421 -7.71 -14.82 5.01
C ASN A 421 -6.19 -14.76 4.76
N ASP A 422 -5.74 -14.94 3.50
CA ASP A 422 -4.32 -14.90 3.14
C ASP A 422 -3.71 -13.50 3.29
N ILE A 423 -4.55 -12.46 3.27
CA ILE A 423 -4.15 -11.06 3.43
C ILE A 423 -4.59 -10.46 4.78
N GLY A 424 -4.98 -11.31 5.73
CA GLY A 424 -5.38 -10.89 7.08
C GLY A 424 -6.77 -10.26 7.17
N LEU A 425 -7.59 -10.36 6.12
CA LEU A 425 -8.96 -9.84 6.06
C LEU A 425 -9.95 -10.93 6.50
N ASN A 426 -10.75 -10.65 7.52
CA ASN A 426 -11.84 -11.52 7.96
C ASN A 426 -13.18 -10.78 7.79
N GLY A 427 -14.04 -11.28 6.91
CA GLY A 427 -15.32 -10.67 6.57
C GLY A 427 -15.48 -10.44 5.08
N ALA A 428 -16.65 -9.96 4.66
CA ALA A 428 -16.91 -9.63 3.27
C ALA A 428 -16.17 -8.33 2.87
N ALA A 429 -15.83 -8.21 1.59
CA ALA A 429 -15.15 -7.04 1.07
C ALA A 429 -15.64 -6.68 -0.33
N THR A 430 -15.75 -5.37 -0.60
CA THR A 430 -16.03 -4.87 -1.95
C THR A 430 -14.73 -4.74 -2.74
N VAL A 431 -14.76 -5.06 -4.03
CA VAL A 431 -13.60 -5.01 -4.92
C VAL A 431 -13.83 -3.97 -6.00
N ARG A 432 -12.82 -3.12 -6.23
CA ARG A 432 -12.77 -2.16 -7.33
C ARG A 432 -11.52 -2.41 -8.17
N ASP A 433 -11.66 -2.45 -9.49
CA ASP A 433 -10.53 -2.52 -10.43
C ASP A 433 -10.11 -1.09 -10.82
N LEU A 434 -8.85 -0.75 -10.50
CA LEU A 434 -8.31 0.60 -10.66
C LEU A 434 -7.99 0.94 -12.12
N TRP A 435 -7.75 -0.07 -12.95
CA TRP A 435 -7.45 0.14 -14.38
C TRP A 435 -8.72 0.38 -15.20
N SER A 436 -9.80 -0.31 -14.85
CA SER A 436 -11.09 -0.13 -15.54
C SER A 436 -12.04 0.86 -14.85
N HIS A 437 -11.64 1.39 -13.68
CA HIS A 437 -12.46 2.28 -12.84
C HIS A 437 -13.83 1.68 -12.47
N SER A 438 -13.88 0.36 -12.29
CA SER A 438 -15.12 -0.40 -12.15
C SER A 438 -15.23 -1.06 -10.78
N ASP A 439 -16.40 -0.93 -10.15
CA ASP A 439 -16.74 -1.69 -8.95
C ASP A 439 -17.17 -3.11 -9.37
N LEU A 440 -16.49 -4.13 -8.87
CA LEU A 440 -16.71 -5.53 -9.21
C LEU A 440 -17.70 -6.25 -8.29
N GLY A 441 -18.13 -5.60 -7.21
CA GLY A 441 -19.13 -6.11 -6.26
C GLY A 441 -18.57 -6.51 -4.90
N LEU A 442 -19.42 -7.14 -4.08
CA LEU A 442 -19.13 -7.65 -2.74
C LEU A 442 -18.78 -9.14 -2.80
N PHE A 443 -17.70 -9.53 -2.13
CA PHE A 443 -17.22 -10.92 -2.09
C PHE A 443 -16.96 -11.36 -0.66
N ASN A 444 -17.44 -12.56 -0.29
CA ASN A 444 -17.41 -13.02 1.10
C ASN A 444 -16.06 -13.61 1.53
N THR A 445 -15.33 -14.27 0.64
CA THR A 445 -14.14 -15.07 1.00
C THR A 445 -12.89 -14.75 0.16
N GLY A 446 -13.04 -14.09 -0.98
CA GLY A 446 -11.95 -13.80 -1.91
C GLY A 446 -12.45 -13.39 -3.29
N TYR A 447 -11.52 -13.05 -4.18
CA TYR A 447 -11.78 -12.68 -5.57
C TYR A 447 -10.86 -13.45 -6.51
N SER A 448 -11.40 -13.87 -7.67
CA SER A 448 -10.66 -14.59 -8.71
C SER A 448 -10.70 -13.84 -10.03
N SER A 449 -9.53 -13.54 -10.59
CA SER A 449 -9.39 -13.13 -11.99
C SER A 449 -9.26 -14.38 -12.86
N ILE A 450 -10.36 -14.79 -13.50
CA ILE A 450 -10.40 -15.96 -14.37
C ILE A 450 -9.75 -15.63 -15.72
N ASN A 451 -8.96 -16.56 -16.27
CA ASN A 451 -8.31 -16.42 -17.59
C ASN A 451 -7.48 -15.13 -17.73
N LEU A 452 -6.72 -14.75 -16.69
CA LEU A 452 -5.76 -13.65 -16.77
C LEU A 452 -4.69 -14.01 -17.82
N PRO A 453 -4.52 -13.23 -18.91
CA PRO A 453 -3.57 -13.55 -19.97
C PRO A 453 -2.11 -13.68 -19.49
N PRO A 454 -1.22 -14.28 -20.29
CA PRO A 454 0.22 -14.28 -20.00
C PRO A 454 0.72 -12.86 -19.72
N HIS A 455 1.49 -12.70 -18.66
CA HIS A 455 2.12 -11.45 -18.22
C HIS A 455 1.15 -10.32 -17.83
N ALA A 456 -0.15 -10.59 -17.83
CA ALA A 456 -1.16 -9.60 -17.46
C ALA A 456 -1.34 -9.50 -15.94
N SER A 457 -1.93 -8.38 -15.53
CA SER A 457 -2.22 -8.08 -14.13
C SER A 457 -3.62 -7.52 -13.92
N ARG A 458 -4.04 -7.49 -12.65
CA ARG A 458 -5.09 -6.63 -12.11
C ARG A 458 -4.51 -5.85 -10.93
N LEU A 459 -4.91 -4.60 -10.81
CA LEU A 459 -4.66 -3.79 -9.61
C LEU A 459 -6.01 -3.39 -9.03
N LEU A 460 -6.24 -3.80 -7.79
CA LEU A 460 -7.53 -3.74 -7.14
C LEU A 460 -7.43 -2.91 -5.86
N LYS A 461 -8.47 -2.12 -5.58
CA LYS A 461 -8.75 -1.65 -4.22
C LYS A 461 -9.81 -2.55 -3.62
N VAL A 462 -9.46 -3.19 -2.51
CA VAL A 462 -10.37 -4.04 -1.74
C VAL A 462 -10.74 -3.26 -0.48
N ARG A 463 -12.02 -3.18 -0.15
CA ARG A 463 -12.50 -2.49 1.05
C ARG A 463 -13.30 -3.45 1.90
N VAL A 464 -12.90 -3.61 3.16
CA VAL A 464 -13.63 -4.41 4.14
C VAL A 464 -15.02 -3.82 4.33
N ALA A 465 -16.04 -4.66 4.27
CA ALA A 465 -17.45 -4.31 4.39
C ALA A 465 -18.06 -4.89 5.67
N GLY A 466 -17.31 -4.84 6.77
CA GLY A 466 -17.62 -5.48 8.03
C GLY A 466 -16.63 -6.60 8.40
N GLY A 467 -16.31 -6.71 9.69
CA GLY A 467 -15.43 -7.75 10.22
C GLY A 467 -14.14 -7.18 10.81
N SER A 468 -12.99 -7.83 10.54
CA SER A 468 -11.70 -7.41 11.10
C SER A 468 -10.53 -7.53 10.13
N VAL A 469 -9.52 -6.70 10.37
CA VAL A 469 -8.25 -6.68 9.65
C VAL A 469 -7.13 -7.01 10.62
N THR A 470 -6.26 -7.92 10.21
CA THR A 470 -5.02 -8.25 10.90
C THR A 470 -3.85 -7.53 10.22
N ALA A 471 -3.10 -6.75 11.00
CA ALA A 471 -1.84 -6.14 10.58
C ALA A 471 -0.68 -6.86 11.29
N ASN A 472 0.29 -7.34 10.52
CA ASN A 472 1.51 -7.94 11.08
C ASN A 472 2.41 -6.87 11.71
N ASN A 473 3.38 -7.24 12.56
CA ASN A 473 4.41 -6.32 13.03
C ASN A 473 5.26 -5.71 11.90
N ASP A 474 5.30 -6.32 10.72
CA ASP A 474 5.97 -5.78 9.54
C ASP A 474 5.08 -4.86 8.69
N ASP A 475 3.81 -4.64 9.07
CA ASP A 475 2.92 -3.74 8.33
C ASP A 475 3.52 -2.33 8.30
N THR A 476 3.61 -1.75 7.10
CA THR A 476 4.23 -0.43 6.85
C THR A 476 3.47 0.72 7.53
N GLY A 477 2.27 0.47 8.06
CA GLY A 477 1.53 1.40 8.91
C GLY A 477 2.01 1.46 10.35
N VAL A 478 2.81 0.50 10.82
CA VAL A 478 3.37 0.51 12.17
C VAL A 478 4.57 1.44 12.21
N LYS A 479 4.54 2.42 13.12
CA LYS A 479 5.65 3.34 13.37
C LYS A 479 6.34 2.96 14.66
N TYR A 480 7.64 2.67 14.57
CA TYR A 480 8.45 2.34 15.73
C TYR A 480 9.23 3.58 16.20
N THR A 481 9.28 3.81 17.50
CA THR A 481 10.08 4.90 18.10
C THR A 481 11.03 4.30 19.12
N GLY A 482 12.31 4.58 18.96
CA GLY A 482 13.38 4.06 19.81
C GLY A 482 14.18 2.93 19.15
N ALA A 483 14.83 2.12 19.97
CA ALA A 483 15.73 1.05 19.52
C ALA A 483 14.97 -0.27 19.35
N TRP A 484 14.27 -0.39 18.22
CA TRP A 484 13.57 -1.62 17.84
C TRP A 484 14.45 -2.54 17.00
N GLN A 485 14.22 -3.84 17.14
CA GLN A 485 14.88 -4.92 16.42
C GLN A 485 13.83 -5.90 15.89
N ARG A 486 14.18 -6.61 14.82
CA ARG A 486 13.32 -7.62 14.20
C ARG A 486 13.85 -9.03 14.45
N SER A 487 12.97 -9.97 14.77
CA SER A 487 13.28 -11.39 14.88
C SER A 487 12.30 -12.19 14.03
N TYR A 488 12.80 -13.14 13.24
CA TYR A 488 12.00 -13.95 12.31
C TYR A 488 12.45 -15.41 12.34
N ASN A 489 11.65 -16.32 11.77
CA ASN A 489 11.87 -17.77 11.79
C ASN A 489 12.03 -18.32 13.23
N ARG A 490 11.20 -17.84 14.16
CA ARG A 490 11.34 -18.16 15.60
C ARG A 490 10.92 -19.60 15.92
N GLY A 491 10.00 -20.17 15.16
CA GLY A 491 9.48 -21.53 15.30
C GLY A 491 8.64 -21.77 16.56
N ILE A 492 8.04 -20.73 17.15
CA ILE A 492 7.32 -20.81 18.44
C ILE A 492 5.85 -20.39 18.38
N GLY A 493 5.33 -20.10 17.18
CA GLY A 493 3.89 -19.90 16.93
C GLY A 493 3.43 -18.44 16.87
N ASP A 494 4.34 -17.49 16.66
CA ASP A 494 4.00 -16.10 16.35
C ASP A 494 3.34 -15.98 14.97
N TYR A 495 2.60 -14.91 14.73
CA TYR A 495 1.97 -14.68 13.43
C TYR A 495 3.06 -14.43 12.37
N GLN A 496 3.00 -15.15 11.25
CA GLN A 496 4.04 -15.15 10.22
C GLN A 496 5.46 -15.54 10.73
N ASP A 497 5.55 -16.12 11.92
CA ASP A 497 6.79 -16.55 12.59
C ASP A 497 7.83 -15.43 12.78
N ASP A 498 7.36 -14.19 12.96
CA ASP A 498 8.18 -13.02 13.27
C ASP A 498 7.59 -12.13 14.38
N VAL A 499 8.45 -11.24 14.90
CA VAL A 499 8.11 -10.20 15.87
C VAL A 499 9.06 -9.01 15.71
N HIS A 500 8.56 -7.83 16.07
CA HIS A 500 9.40 -6.69 16.43
C HIS A 500 9.52 -6.59 17.94
N PHE A 501 10.69 -6.22 18.45
CA PHE A 501 10.92 -6.09 19.88
C PHE A 501 11.84 -4.92 20.23
N THR A 502 11.72 -4.46 21.47
CA THR A 502 12.65 -3.50 22.09
C THR A 502 12.99 -3.92 23.51
N GLN A 503 14.21 -3.60 23.93
CA GLN A 503 14.69 -3.77 25.30
C GLN A 503 14.68 -2.48 26.11
N THR A 504 14.54 -1.33 25.44
CA THR A 504 14.70 -0.01 26.05
C THR A 504 13.37 0.51 26.57
N ASN A 505 13.32 0.89 27.85
CA ASN A 505 12.11 1.50 28.41
C ASN A 505 11.83 2.86 27.76
N ASN A 506 10.55 3.17 27.59
CA ASN A 506 10.00 4.32 26.87
C ASN A 506 10.08 4.27 25.35
N ASP A 507 10.68 3.22 24.77
CA ASP A 507 10.44 2.91 23.36
C ASP A 507 8.96 2.58 23.16
N ALA A 508 8.45 2.88 21.97
CA ALA A 508 7.04 2.79 21.65
C ALA A 508 6.81 2.32 20.22
N PHE A 509 5.61 1.82 19.95
CA PHE A 509 5.08 1.75 18.59
C PHE A 509 3.72 2.46 18.52
N GLU A 510 3.39 2.92 17.32
CA GLU A 510 2.11 3.53 16.97
C GLU A 510 1.51 2.85 15.74
N TYR A 511 0.19 2.72 15.72
CA TYR A 511 -0.55 2.24 14.54
C TYR A 511 -1.88 2.98 14.42
N THR A 512 -2.07 3.63 13.26
CA THR A 512 -3.32 4.31 12.93
C THR A 512 -4.24 3.37 12.16
N PHE A 513 -5.48 3.23 12.61
CA PHE A 513 -6.50 2.40 11.99
C PHE A 513 -7.80 3.17 11.78
N GLN A 514 -8.58 2.80 10.76
CA GLN A 514 -9.99 3.21 10.68
C GLN A 514 -10.89 2.07 11.11
N GLY A 515 -11.64 2.26 12.18
CA GLY A 515 -12.44 1.21 12.75
C GLY A 515 -13.12 1.58 14.05
N THR A 516 -13.62 0.57 14.75
CA THR A 516 -14.43 0.72 15.98
C THR A 516 -13.79 0.05 17.19
N GLY A 517 -12.60 -0.53 17.02
CA GLY A 517 -11.85 -1.19 18.07
C GLY A 517 -10.55 -1.79 17.54
N ILE A 518 -9.67 -2.17 18.46
CA ILE A 518 -8.38 -2.80 18.15
C ILE A 518 -7.93 -3.72 19.30
N ASP A 519 -7.35 -4.85 18.92
CA ASP A 519 -6.63 -5.77 19.79
C ASP A 519 -5.13 -5.65 19.56
N LEU A 520 -4.38 -5.63 20.67
CA LEU A 520 -2.94 -5.86 20.69
C LEU A 520 -2.67 -7.31 21.06
N ILE A 521 -2.07 -8.05 20.13
CA ILE A 521 -1.79 -9.48 20.29
C ILE A 521 -0.28 -9.69 20.25
N THR A 522 0.26 -10.31 21.29
CA THR A 522 1.68 -10.62 21.41
C THR A 522 1.89 -11.80 22.34
N GLU A 523 3.14 -12.21 22.55
CA GLU A 523 3.47 -13.23 23.53
C GLU A 523 3.40 -12.68 24.97
N LYS A 524 3.17 -13.57 25.94
CA LYS A 524 3.47 -13.32 27.35
C LYS A 524 4.57 -14.26 27.82
N ALA A 525 5.56 -13.76 28.54
CA ALA A 525 6.72 -14.57 28.95
C ALA A 525 7.43 -14.00 30.20
N PRO A 526 8.34 -14.76 30.84
CA PRO A 526 8.99 -14.34 32.09
C PRO A 526 9.94 -13.14 31.94
N ASP A 527 10.42 -12.93 30.72
CA ASP A 527 11.31 -11.85 30.30
C ASP A 527 10.56 -10.58 29.85
N GLN A 528 9.23 -10.60 29.86
CA GLN A 528 8.39 -9.46 29.53
C GLN A 528 7.90 -8.70 30.76
N GLY A 529 7.28 -7.54 30.57
CA GLY A 529 6.89 -6.64 31.64
C GLY A 529 5.63 -5.83 31.35
N ASN A 530 5.63 -4.57 31.78
CA ASN A 530 4.47 -3.69 31.67
C ASN A 530 4.55 -2.80 30.42
N ILE A 531 3.40 -2.56 29.81
CA ILE A 531 3.21 -1.69 28.65
C ILE A 531 2.11 -0.69 28.99
N ASP A 532 2.39 0.60 28.78
CA ASP A 532 1.35 1.63 28.82
C ASP A 532 0.67 1.72 27.46
N VAL A 533 -0.66 1.77 27.46
CA VAL A 533 -1.48 1.82 26.25
C VAL A 533 -2.25 3.13 26.18
N TYR A 534 -2.22 3.76 25.01
CA TYR A 534 -2.94 4.98 24.68
C TYR A 534 -3.78 4.76 23.41
N ILE A 535 -4.94 5.40 23.36
CA ILE A 535 -5.76 5.52 22.15
C ILE A 535 -5.99 7.00 21.92
N ASP A 536 -5.61 7.51 20.75
CA ASP A 536 -5.73 8.93 20.38
C ASP A 536 -5.03 9.88 21.36
N ASN A 537 -3.87 9.45 21.86
CA ASN A 537 -3.07 10.09 22.92
C ASN A 537 -3.71 10.09 24.32
N ASP A 538 -4.91 9.54 24.48
CA ASP A 538 -5.51 9.33 25.79
C ASP A 538 -4.95 8.05 26.42
N PHE A 539 -4.40 8.18 27.63
CA PHE A 539 -3.96 7.02 28.41
C PHE A 539 -5.14 6.13 28.78
N LYS A 540 -5.09 4.85 28.38
CA LYS A 540 -6.13 3.86 28.67
C LYS A 540 -5.76 2.91 29.81
N GLY A 541 -4.47 2.72 30.08
CA GLY A 541 -4.01 1.95 31.22
C GLY A 541 -2.66 1.27 30.98
N THR A 542 -2.19 0.55 32.00
CA THR A 542 -0.97 -0.26 31.93
C THR A 542 -1.36 -1.74 31.93
N VAL A 543 -0.91 -2.50 30.94
CA VAL A 543 -1.11 -3.96 30.84
C VAL A 543 0.19 -4.70 31.12
N SER A 544 0.10 -5.88 31.72
CA SER A 544 1.27 -6.73 31.98
C SER A 544 1.32 -7.89 30.98
N THR A 545 2.43 -7.98 30.25
CA THR A 545 2.73 -9.10 29.34
C THR A 545 3.62 -10.14 30.00
N TYR A 546 3.81 -10.08 31.32
CA TYR A 546 4.48 -11.13 32.08
C TYR A 546 3.62 -12.40 32.17
N ASN A 547 4.26 -13.56 32.02
CA ASN A 547 3.74 -14.87 32.44
C ASN A 547 4.91 -15.77 32.87
N ALA A 548 4.73 -16.62 33.88
CA ALA A 548 5.76 -17.57 34.34
C ALA A 548 6.18 -18.59 33.26
N THR A 549 5.33 -18.83 32.26
CA THR A 549 5.62 -19.66 31.09
C THR A 549 5.31 -18.90 29.81
N ARG A 550 6.09 -19.11 28.74
CA ARG A 550 5.86 -18.47 27.45
C ARG A 550 4.52 -18.92 26.85
N GLN A 551 3.72 -17.95 26.44
CA GLN A 551 2.44 -18.14 25.74
C GLN A 551 2.43 -17.20 24.55
N THR A 552 2.39 -17.73 23.32
CA THR A 552 2.31 -16.92 22.10
C THR A 552 0.85 -16.55 21.78
N GLN A 553 0.64 -15.56 20.90
CA GLN A 553 -0.69 -15.18 20.38
C GLN A 553 -1.71 -14.79 21.46
N GLN A 554 -1.28 -14.08 22.51
CA GLN A 554 -2.15 -13.61 23.58
C GLN A 554 -2.67 -12.20 23.30
N THR A 555 -3.98 -11.99 23.40
CA THR A 555 -4.54 -10.62 23.43
C THR A 555 -4.19 -9.99 24.77
N VAL A 556 -3.23 -9.07 24.77
CA VAL A 556 -2.75 -8.40 25.99
C VAL A 556 -3.49 -7.09 26.27
N TYR A 557 -4.11 -6.52 25.24
CA TYR A 557 -5.01 -5.38 25.35
C TYR A 557 -6.08 -5.46 24.26
N SER A 558 -7.29 -5.00 24.57
CA SER A 558 -8.41 -4.90 23.64
C SER A 558 -9.24 -3.67 23.98
N ILE A 559 -9.70 -2.95 22.95
CA ILE A 559 -10.70 -1.90 23.08
C ILE A 559 -11.72 -2.03 21.96
N SER A 560 -12.99 -1.83 22.29
CA SER A 560 -14.12 -1.78 21.37
C SER A 560 -15.02 -0.61 21.74
N GLY A 561 -16.05 -0.33 20.93
CA GLY A 561 -16.95 0.81 21.19
C GLY A 561 -16.39 2.16 20.76
N LEU A 562 -15.29 2.20 20.00
CA LEU A 562 -14.79 3.44 19.43
C LEU A 562 -15.76 3.93 18.34
N ALA A 563 -15.87 5.25 18.21
CA ALA A 563 -16.61 5.85 17.10
C ALA A 563 -16.02 5.31 15.77
N ASN A 564 -16.86 5.06 14.76
CA ASN A 564 -16.32 4.63 13.48
C ASN A 564 -15.52 5.78 12.85
N GLY A 565 -14.20 5.64 12.81
CA GLY A 565 -13.31 6.70 12.38
C GLY A 565 -11.84 6.33 12.53
N SER A 566 -10.98 7.31 12.30
CA SER A 566 -9.53 7.16 12.44
C SER A 566 -9.14 7.21 13.92
N HIS A 567 -8.40 6.21 14.36
CA HIS A 567 -7.87 6.08 15.71
C HIS A 567 -6.40 5.71 15.67
N THR A 568 -5.63 6.08 16.70
CA THR A 568 -4.22 5.69 16.84
C THR A 568 -4.00 4.93 18.14
N LEU A 569 -3.58 3.67 18.03
CA LEU A 569 -3.04 2.91 19.14
C LEU A 569 -1.57 3.28 19.33
N LYS A 570 -1.19 3.60 20.57
CA LYS A 570 0.21 3.74 20.98
C LYS A 570 0.49 2.85 22.18
N ALA A 571 1.56 2.08 22.11
CA ALA A 571 2.01 1.23 23.21
C ALA A 571 3.45 1.58 23.59
N VAL A 572 3.72 1.77 24.88
CA VAL A 572 5.01 2.26 25.40
C VAL A 572 5.58 1.28 26.41
N LYS A 573 6.82 0.81 26.20
CA LYS A 573 7.50 -0.12 27.13
C LYS A 573 7.77 0.55 28.46
N LYS A 574 7.40 -0.10 29.58
CA LYS A 574 7.68 0.40 30.94
C LYS A 574 8.62 -0.47 31.76
N SER A 575 8.56 -1.79 31.62
CA SER A 575 9.41 -2.71 32.38
C SER A 575 9.63 -4.02 31.65
N GLY A 576 10.31 -4.98 32.29
CA GLY A 576 10.71 -6.25 31.69
C GLY A 576 11.94 -6.11 30.81
N THR A 577 12.49 -7.24 30.38
CA THR A 577 13.60 -7.28 29.43
C THR A 577 13.12 -6.90 28.03
N TYR A 578 11.95 -7.38 27.61
CA TYR A 578 11.40 -7.15 26.27
C TYR A 578 9.98 -6.57 26.30
N MET A 579 9.68 -5.71 25.33
CA MET A 579 8.34 -5.50 24.80
C MET A 579 8.36 -5.99 23.35
N LEU A 580 7.32 -6.73 22.95
CA LEU A 580 7.18 -7.26 21.60
C LEU A 580 5.87 -6.79 20.96
N LEU A 581 5.89 -6.68 19.65
CA LEU A 581 4.71 -6.63 18.79
C LEU A 581 4.78 -7.81 17.82
N ASP A 582 3.67 -8.55 17.74
CA ASP A 582 3.47 -9.70 16.85
C ASP A 582 2.36 -9.31 15.84
N LYS A 583 1.13 -9.05 16.31
CA LYS A 583 0.09 -8.50 15.43
C LYS A 583 -0.90 -7.58 16.10
N LEU A 584 -1.56 -6.80 15.27
CA LEU A 584 -2.74 -6.01 15.63
C LEU A 584 -3.96 -6.56 14.89
N ARG A 585 -5.13 -6.51 15.53
CA ARG A 585 -6.41 -6.82 14.88
C ARG A 585 -7.39 -5.70 15.14
N PHE A 586 -7.80 -4.96 14.11
CA PHE A 586 -8.79 -3.90 14.24
C PHE A 586 -10.11 -4.25 13.56
N PHE A 587 -11.20 -3.67 14.06
CA PHE A 587 -12.56 -3.99 13.64
C PHE A 587 -13.11 -2.90 12.73
N VAL A 588 -13.68 -3.31 11.60
CA VAL A 588 -14.26 -2.39 10.61
C VAL A 588 -15.78 -2.48 10.68
N ALA A 589 -16.44 -1.33 10.79
CA ALA A 589 -17.89 -1.28 10.83
C ALA A 589 -18.50 -1.77 9.52
N SER A 590 -19.47 -2.68 9.60
CA SER A 590 -20.29 -3.07 8.46
C SER A 590 -21.20 -1.91 8.06
N PRO A 591 -21.28 -1.53 6.77
CA PRO A 591 -22.33 -0.63 6.33
C PRO A 591 -23.69 -1.33 6.52
N LEU A 592 -24.70 -0.58 6.96
CA LEU A 592 -26.07 -1.08 6.99
C LEU A 592 -26.62 -1.04 5.57
N LEU A 593 -26.85 -2.20 4.99
CA LEU A 593 -27.48 -2.33 3.68
C LEU A 593 -28.99 -2.16 3.83
N VAL A 594 -29.58 -1.32 2.99
CA VAL A 594 -31.02 -1.08 2.95
C VAL A 594 -31.48 -1.38 1.53
N ASN A 595 -32.33 -2.41 1.39
CA ASN A 595 -32.91 -2.76 0.10
C ASN A 595 -33.93 -1.71 -0.33
N ASP A 596 -34.07 -1.46 -1.62
CA ASP A 596 -35.08 -0.57 -2.20
C ASP A 596 -36.55 -0.93 -1.81
N THR A 597 -36.81 -2.15 -1.38
CA THR A 597 -38.09 -2.61 -0.81
C THR A 597 -38.29 -2.27 0.67
N ASP A 598 -37.30 -1.67 1.34
CA ASP A 598 -37.41 -1.26 2.75
C ASP A 598 -38.56 -0.26 2.95
N PRO A 599 -39.43 -0.46 3.94
CA PRO A 599 -40.60 0.38 4.16
C PRO A 599 -40.27 1.85 4.52
N GLY A 600 -39.01 2.16 4.85
CA GLY A 600 -38.53 3.52 5.05
C GLY A 600 -38.37 4.34 3.75
N PHE A 601 -38.40 3.69 2.58
CA PHE A 601 -38.39 4.40 1.31
C PHE A 601 -39.73 5.07 1.01
N THR A 602 -39.66 6.34 0.61
CA THR A 602 -40.81 7.08 0.10
C THR A 602 -40.61 7.38 -1.38
N TYR A 603 -41.39 6.71 -2.21
CA TYR A 603 -41.42 6.91 -3.67
C TYR A 603 -42.49 7.94 -4.04
N SER A 604 -42.10 8.93 -4.85
CA SER A 604 -42.98 9.96 -5.38
C SER A 604 -42.98 9.89 -6.91
N GLY A 605 -44.16 9.74 -7.49
CA GLY A 605 -44.34 9.55 -8.94
C GLY A 605 -44.81 8.14 -9.29
N VAL A 606 -44.41 7.65 -10.47
CA VAL A 606 -44.77 6.33 -10.99
C VAL A 606 -43.56 5.40 -10.92
N TRP A 607 -43.55 4.54 -9.91
CA TRP A 607 -42.49 3.56 -9.67
C TRP A 607 -43.01 2.14 -9.84
N THR A 608 -42.15 1.27 -10.36
CA THR A 608 -42.43 -0.16 -10.53
C THR A 608 -41.31 -0.98 -9.90
N LEU A 609 -41.67 -1.95 -9.06
CA LEU A 609 -40.77 -2.97 -8.55
C LEU A 609 -40.60 -4.07 -9.60
N ASN A 610 -39.37 -4.49 -9.83
CA ASN A 610 -39.02 -5.63 -10.67
C ASN A 610 -38.13 -6.57 -9.86
N SER A 611 -38.57 -7.82 -9.67
CA SER A 611 -37.90 -8.83 -8.87
C SER A 611 -37.43 -10.01 -9.71
N ALA A 612 -36.48 -10.78 -9.18
CA ALA A 612 -35.88 -11.95 -9.83
C ALA A 612 -35.24 -11.61 -11.19
N ARG A 613 -34.51 -10.49 -11.26
CA ARG A 613 -33.95 -9.99 -12.52
C ARG A 613 -32.79 -10.83 -13.05
N GLY A 614 -32.07 -11.53 -12.17
CA GLY A 614 -30.92 -12.34 -12.53
C GLY A 614 -29.69 -11.53 -12.96
N PHE A 615 -29.63 -10.25 -12.60
CA PHE A 615 -28.50 -9.37 -12.97
C PHE A 615 -27.50 -9.16 -11.85
N GLY A 616 -27.78 -9.63 -10.62
CA GLY A 616 -26.91 -9.43 -9.46
C GLY A 616 -27.23 -8.15 -8.67
N ASP A 617 -28.48 -7.68 -8.77
CA ASP A 617 -29.05 -6.65 -7.90
C ASP A 617 -29.12 -7.16 -6.44
N TYR A 618 -29.15 -6.26 -5.46
CA TYR A 618 -29.21 -6.63 -4.06
C TYR A 618 -30.59 -7.25 -3.79
N GLN A 619 -30.62 -8.47 -3.25
CA GLN A 619 -31.84 -9.30 -3.18
C GLN A 619 -32.50 -9.62 -4.54
N ASP A 620 -31.77 -9.38 -5.64
CA ASP A 620 -32.20 -9.60 -7.03
C ASP A 620 -33.47 -8.84 -7.43
N ASP A 621 -33.69 -7.66 -6.84
CA ASP A 621 -34.79 -6.75 -7.16
C ASP A 621 -34.35 -5.28 -7.30
N VAL A 622 -35.19 -4.48 -7.97
CA VAL A 622 -35.02 -3.02 -8.15
C VAL A 622 -36.37 -2.31 -8.29
N HIS A 623 -36.43 -1.07 -7.84
CA HIS A 623 -37.49 -0.12 -8.13
C HIS A 623 -37.00 0.81 -9.23
N PHE A 624 -37.83 1.01 -10.24
CA PHE A 624 -37.49 1.92 -11.32
C PHE A 624 -38.64 2.86 -11.68
N THR A 625 -38.27 3.99 -12.28
CA THR A 625 -39.19 4.94 -12.92
C THR A 625 -38.68 5.33 -14.30
N GLN A 626 -39.63 5.60 -15.21
CA GLN A 626 -39.35 6.16 -16.53
C GLN A 626 -39.63 7.66 -16.61
N THR A 627 -40.30 8.23 -15.60
CA THR A 627 -40.82 9.60 -15.63
C THR A 627 -39.85 10.58 -14.99
N ASN A 628 -39.44 11.60 -15.74
CA ASN A 628 -38.57 12.65 -15.20
C ASN A 628 -39.27 13.41 -14.06
N ASN A 629 -38.50 13.83 -13.07
CA ASN A 629 -38.92 14.44 -11.81
C ASN A 629 -39.58 13.49 -10.79
N ASP A 630 -39.76 12.21 -11.12
CA ASP A 630 -40.02 11.20 -10.10
C ASP A 630 -38.83 11.14 -9.14
N SER A 631 -39.12 10.85 -7.87
CA SER A 631 -38.10 10.83 -6.84
C SER A 631 -38.32 9.76 -5.80
N VAL A 632 -37.23 9.37 -5.16
CA VAL A 632 -37.21 8.47 -4.02
C VAL A 632 -36.46 9.13 -2.87
N GLN A 633 -36.97 8.99 -1.65
CA GLN A 633 -36.36 9.52 -0.44
C GLN A 633 -36.25 8.45 0.63
N TYR A 634 -35.15 8.46 1.40
CA TYR A 634 -34.95 7.61 2.56
C TYR A 634 -34.42 8.42 3.74
N THR A 635 -34.89 8.10 4.94
CA THR A 635 -34.38 8.69 6.20
C THR A 635 -33.50 7.67 6.89
N PHE A 636 -32.24 8.01 7.14
CA PHE A 636 -31.27 7.12 7.78
C PHE A 636 -30.70 7.75 9.04
N ASN A 637 -30.22 6.91 9.96
CA ASN A 637 -29.40 7.36 11.08
C ASN A 637 -27.96 6.88 10.87
N GLY A 638 -27.02 7.81 10.76
CA GLY A 638 -25.64 7.48 10.42
C GLY A 638 -24.77 8.72 10.25
N THR A 639 -23.59 8.52 9.67
CA THR A 639 -22.59 9.53 9.35
C THR A 639 -22.36 9.67 7.84
N GLY A 640 -23.15 8.96 7.03
CA GLY A 640 -23.07 9.00 5.58
C GLY A 640 -23.93 7.94 4.92
N VAL A 641 -23.99 7.99 3.59
CA VAL A 641 -24.76 7.06 2.78
C VAL A 641 -24.14 6.93 1.39
N ASP A 642 -24.14 5.71 0.86
CA ASP A 642 -23.87 5.43 -0.55
C ASP A 642 -25.17 5.03 -1.25
N LEU A 643 -25.42 5.61 -2.42
CA LEU A 643 -26.47 5.20 -3.35
C LEU A 643 -25.88 4.22 -4.35
N VAL A 644 -26.43 3.01 -4.38
CA VAL A 644 -26.00 1.94 -5.27
C VAL A 644 -27.12 1.61 -6.24
N THR A 645 -26.78 1.50 -7.52
CA THR A 645 -27.69 1.13 -8.60
C THR A 645 -26.88 0.57 -9.77
N GLU A 646 -27.55 0.15 -10.84
CA GLU A 646 -26.87 -0.24 -12.06
C GLU A 646 -26.49 0.99 -12.90
N LYS A 647 -25.49 0.88 -13.77
CA LYS A 647 -25.22 1.83 -14.85
C LYS A 647 -25.43 1.14 -16.19
N GLU A 648 -26.14 1.77 -17.11
CA GLU A 648 -26.41 1.21 -18.44
C GLU A 648 -26.80 2.30 -19.44
N ALA A 649 -26.77 1.97 -20.74
CA ALA A 649 -27.05 2.88 -21.84
C ALA A 649 -28.47 3.47 -21.81
N ALA A 650 -29.43 2.79 -21.17
CA ALA A 650 -30.81 3.26 -21.03
C ALA A 650 -31.01 4.22 -19.83
N GLN A 651 -30.01 4.41 -19.00
CA GLN A 651 -30.08 5.33 -17.87
C GLN A 651 -29.62 6.75 -18.23
N GLY A 652 -29.70 7.67 -17.26
CA GLY A 652 -29.35 9.07 -17.45
C GLY A 652 -28.89 9.71 -16.16
N GLU A 653 -29.25 10.97 -15.99
CA GLU A 653 -28.83 11.77 -14.84
C GLU A 653 -29.84 11.72 -13.69
N ILE A 654 -29.31 11.80 -12.47
CA ILE A 654 -30.07 11.81 -11.21
C ILE A 654 -29.56 12.97 -10.37
N ASP A 655 -30.44 13.86 -9.91
CA ASP A 655 -30.09 14.87 -8.91
C ASP A 655 -30.15 14.27 -7.51
N ILE A 656 -29.10 14.47 -6.72
CA ILE A 656 -28.98 13.98 -5.35
C ILE A 656 -29.08 15.13 -4.36
N TYR A 657 -29.89 14.93 -3.32
CA TYR A 657 -30.08 15.84 -2.21
C TYR A 657 -29.79 15.11 -0.91
N ILE A 658 -29.15 15.80 0.04
CA ILE A 658 -28.99 15.35 1.43
C ILE A 658 -29.60 16.42 2.33
N ASP A 659 -30.49 16.02 3.22
CA ASP A 659 -31.22 16.94 4.12
C ASP A 659 -31.91 18.08 3.36
N ASN A 660 -32.51 17.75 2.21
CA ASN A 660 -33.10 18.67 1.23
C ASN A 660 -32.16 19.68 0.58
N ALA A 661 -30.85 19.64 0.86
CA ALA A 661 -29.85 20.43 0.17
C ALA A 661 -29.33 19.66 -1.06
N PHE A 662 -29.38 20.29 -2.24
CA PHE A 662 -28.78 19.74 -3.45
C PHE A 662 -27.28 19.51 -3.25
N LYS A 663 -26.79 18.35 -3.68
CA LYS A 663 -25.38 17.97 -3.58
C LYS A 663 -24.72 17.90 -4.95
N GLN A 664 -25.20 17.01 -5.82
CA GLN A 664 -24.68 16.88 -7.18
C GLN A 664 -25.68 16.19 -8.10
N THR A 665 -25.48 16.35 -9.40
CA THR A 665 -26.09 15.51 -10.43
C THR A 665 -25.13 14.37 -10.73
N VAL A 666 -25.61 13.12 -10.70
CA VAL A 666 -24.82 11.93 -11.01
C VAL A 666 -25.30 11.30 -12.32
N ASN A 667 -24.37 10.87 -13.16
CA ASN A 667 -24.67 10.22 -14.43
C ASN A 667 -24.54 8.70 -14.30
N THR A 668 -25.65 7.99 -14.51
CA THR A 668 -25.72 6.53 -14.45
C THR A 668 -25.70 5.86 -15.83
N TYR A 669 -25.39 6.61 -16.89
CA TYR A 669 -25.10 6.05 -18.21
C TYR A 669 -23.79 5.23 -18.21
N ASN A 670 -23.82 4.08 -18.86
CA ASN A 670 -22.63 3.35 -19.29
C ASN A 670 -22.93 2.54 -20.57
N PRO A 671 -22.04 2.48 -21.58
CA PRO A 671 -22.26 1.69 -22.79
C PRO A 671 -22.54 0.21 -22.54
N SER A 672 -22.01 -0.34 -21.44
CA SER A 672 -22.27 -1.70 -20.98
C SER A 672 -22.98 -1.68 -19.62
N ARG A 673 -23.79 -2.69 -19.35
CA ARG A 673 -24.46 -2.84 -18.06
C ARG A 673 -23.42 -3.16 -16.98
N LEU A 674 -23.39 -2.33 -15.94
CA LEU A 674 -22.61 -2.54 -14.72
C LEU A 674 -23.58 -2.53 -13.54
N VAL A 675 -23.70 -3.64 -12.82
CA VAL A 675 -24.58 -3.75 -11.64
C VAL A 675 -23.83 -3.37 -10.36
N GLN A 676 -24.53 -3.09 -9.26
CA GLN A 676 -23.92 -2.80 -7.96
C GLN A 676 -22.95 -1.60 -7.94
N GLN A 677 -23.19 -0.58 -8.78
CA GLN A 677 -22.32 0.58 -8.89
C GLN A 677 -22.67 1.63 -7.85
N THR A 678 -21.67 2.11 -7.12
CA THR A 678 -21.87 3.26 -6.23
C THR A 678 -21.92 4.53 -7.07
N VAL A 679 -23.10 5.06 -7.33
CA VAL A 679 -23.29 6.25 -8.19
C VAL A 679 -23.20 7.56 -7.41
N TYR A 680 -23.41 7.50 -6.09
CA TYR A 680 -23.22 8.63 -5.18
C TYR A 680 -22.71 8.12 -3.83
N SER A 681 -21.82 8.87 -3.20
CA SER A 681 -21.29 8.58 -1.87
C SER A 681 -21.14 9.87 -1.08
N ILE A 682 -21.62 9.89 0.16
CA ILE A 682 -21.30 10.94 1.13
C ILE A 682 -20.89 10.32 2.47
N GLY A 683 -19.94 10.95 3.14
CA GLY A 683 -19.50 10.62 4.49
C GLY A 683 -19.23 11.89 5.29
N GLY A 684 -18.85 11.76 6.56
CA GLY A 684 -18.53 12.89 7.43
C GLY A 684 -19.73 13.74 7.83
N LEU A 685 -20.96 13.23 7.67
CA LEU A 685 -22.14 13.82 8.29
C LEU A 685 -22.01 13.71 9.82
N GLN A 686 -22.57 14.68 10.54
CA GLN A 686 -22.72 14.58 11.99
C GLN A 686 -23.47 13.28 12.32
N SER A 687 -23.09 12.58 13.39
CA SER A 687 -23.83 11.39 13.77
C SER A 687 -25.27 11.76 14.13
N GLY A 688 -26.24 11.20 13.41
CA GLY A 688 -27.64 11.53 13.64
C GLY A 688 -28.54 11.13 12.47
N THR A 689 -29.74 11.67 12.49
CA THR A 689 -30.76 11.41 11.46
C THR A 689 -30.58 12.35 10.28
N HIS A 690 -30.53 11.78 9.07
CA HIS A 690 -30.37 12.46 7.79
C HIS A 690 -31.36 11.93 6.76
N THR A 691 -31.58 12.67 5.67
CA THR A 691 -32.32 12.19 4.50
C THR A 691 -31.45 12.18 3.26
N ILE A 692 -31.63 11.17 2.40
CA ILE A 692 -31.18 11.18 1.01
C ILE A 692 -32.39 11.20 0.10
N LYS A 693 -32.36 12.06 -0.92
CA LYS A 693 -33.38 12.10 -1.97
C LYS A 693 -32.71 12.08 -3.34
N ALA A 694 -33.18 11.21 -4.21
CA ALA A 694 -32.71 11.07 -5.58
C ALA A 694 -33.86 11.40 -6.54
N VAL A 695 -33.61 12.24 -7.55
CA VAL A 695 -34.62 12.74 -8.50
C VAL A 695 -34.19 12.46 -9.93
N LYS A 696 -35.04 11.78 -10.71
CA LYS A 696 -34.75 11.48 -12.12
C LYS A 696 -34.71 12.75 -12.95
N LYS A 697 -33.63 12.98 -13.71
CA LYS A 697 -33.50 14.13 -14.62
C LYS A 697 -33.78 13.78 -16.08
N ASN A 698 -33.14 12.72 -16.57
CA ASN A 698 -33.28 12.26 -17.95
C ASN A 698 -32.99 10.74 -18.06
N GLY A 699 -32.71 10.24 -19.26
CA GLY A 699 -32.60 8.81 -19.54
C GLY A 699 -33.96 8.12 -19.67
N THR A 700 -33.96 6.86 -20.11
CA THR A 700 -35.18 6.04 -20.16
C THR A 700 -35.58 5.58 -18.77
N PHE A 701 -34.61 5.18 -17.94
CA PHE A 701 -34.85 4.68 -16.59
C PHE A 701 -34.00 5.40 -15.54
N MET A 702 -34.56 5.57 -14.34
CA MET A 702 -33.80 5.67 -13.09
C MET A 702 -34.13 4.43 -12.29
N LEU A 703 -33.09 3.71 -11.85
CA LEU A 703 -33.22 2.55 -10.98
C LEU A 703 -32.66 2.85 -9.59
N LEU A 704 -33.28 2.26 -8.58
CA LEU A 704 -32.77 2.17 -7.22
C LEU A 704 -32.64 0.68 -6.87
N ASP A 705 -31.50 0.32 -6.30
CA ASP A 705 -31.18 -1.05 -5.87
C ASP A 705 -30.96 -1.10 -4.35
N GLN A 706 -29.96 -0.39 -3.85
CA GLN A 706 -29.73 -0.32 -2.40
C GLN A 706 -29.13 0.99 -1.92
N LEU A 707 -29.26 1.25 -0.62
CA LEU A 707 -28.43 2.21 0.10
C LEU A 707 -27.46 1.48 1.04
N LYS A 708 -26.23 2.00 1.14
CA LYS A 708 -25.27 1.61 2.17
C LYS A 708 -25.16 2.73 3.19
N ILE A 709 -25.82 2.58 4.34
CA ILE A 709 -25.76 3.56 5.42
C ILE A 709 -24.44 3.38 6.17
N LYS A 710 -23.63 4.44 6.20
CA LYS A 710 -22.44 4.51 7.03
C LYS A 710 -22.91 4.87 8.42
N SER A 711 -22.71 3.95 9.37
CA SER A 711 -23.13 4.16 10.76
C SER A 711 -21.96 3.91 11.71
N ASN A 712 -22.08 4.44 12.93
CA ASN A 712 -21.17 4.13 14.02
C ASN A 712 -21.55 2.81 14.72
N ARG A 713 -22.58 2.10 14.23
CA ARG A 713 -23.05 0.87 14.87
C ARG A 713 -22.01 -0.24 14.67
N ILE A 714 -21.69 -0.92 15.75
CA ILE A 714 -20.76 -2.05 15.75
C ILE A 714 -21.57 -3.33 15.68
N GLN A 715 -21.40 -4.12 14.62
CA GLN A 715 -22.06 -5.42 14.48
C GLN A 715 -21.13 -6.52 14.97
N TYR A 716 -21.59 -7.27 15.96
CA TYR A 716 -20.92 -8.42 16.55
C TYR A 716 -21.59 -9.69 16.01
N ASN A 717 -20.78 -10.63 15.53
CA ASN A 717 -21.28 -11.94 15.11
C ASN A 717 -21.76 -12.74 16.33
N ASP A 718 -22.65 -13.70 16.13
CA ASP A 718 -23.04 -14.69 17.13
C ASP A 718 -21.84 -15.48 17.71
N THR A 719 -20.73 -15.58 16.97
CA THR A 719 -19.47 -16.20 17.41
C THR A 719 -18.54 -15.25 18.18
N ASP A 720 -18.96 -14.01 18.46
CA ASP A 720 -18.15 -13.07 19.24
C ASP A 720 -17.91 -13.59 20.67
N PRO A 721 -16.66 -13.57 21.16
CA PRO A 721 -16.32 -14.12 22.48
C PRO A 721 -16.96 -13.39 23.67
N ASN A 722 -17.53 -12.19 23.47
CA ASN A 722 -18.26 -11.47 24.51
C ASN A 722 -19.72 -11.93 24.64
N ILE A 723 -20.20 -12.81 23.77
CA ILE A 723 -21.52 -13.44 23.90
C ILE A 723 -21.40 -14.70 24.74
N VAL A 724 -22.08 -14.69 25.89
CA VAL A 724 -22.13 -15.83 26.82
C VAL A 724 -23.44 -16.57 26.63
N TYR A 725 -23.35 -17.76 26.06
CA TYR A 725 -24.48 -18.68 25.90
C TYR A 725 -24.66 -19.53 27.16
N THR A 726 -25.88 -19.56 27.70
CA THR A 726 -26.28 -20.37 28.86
C THR A 726 -27.36 -21.35 28.45
N GLY A 727 -27.09 -22.64 28.62
CA GLY A 727 -27.98 -23.74 28.22
C GLY A 727 -27.39 -24.60 27.11
N SER A 728 -28.25 -25.24 26.32
CA SER A 728 -27.88 -26.14 25.22
C SER A 728 -27.92 -25.41 23.88
N TRP A 729 -26.81 -24.77 23.53
CA TRP A 729 -26.64 -24.05 22.27
C TRP A 729 -25.80 -24.84 21.27
N SER A 730 -26.11 -24.66 19.98
CA SER A 730 -25.34 -25.21 18.85
C SER A 730 -25.03 -24.10 17.85
N LEU A 731 -23.86 -24.18 17.23
CA LEU A 731 -23.48 -23.32 16.09
C LEU A 731 -23.84 -24.02 14.78
N ASN A 732 -24.40 -23.29 13.83
CA ASN A 732 -24.68 -23.77 12.48
C ASN A 732 -24.06 -22.84 11.44
N ASN A 733 -23.04 -23.34 10.73
CA ASN A 733 -22.29 -22.58 9.72
C ASN A 733 -22.80 -22.89 8.31
N ASN A 734 -22.57 -21.95 7.39
CA ASN A 734 -22.85 -22.07 5.95
C ASN A 734 -24.33 -22.30 5.62
N ARG A 735 -25.24 -21.60 6.28
CA ARG A 735 -26.68 -21.84 6.15
C ARG A 735 -27.28 -21.44 4.80
N GLY A 736 -26.68 -20.46 4.12
CA GLY A 736 -27.12 -19.98 2.81
C GLY A 736 -28.43 -19.20 2.83
N PHE A 737 -28.90 -18.74 3.99
CA PHE A 737 -30.15 -17.96 4.12
C PHE A 737 -29.93 -16.45 4.23
N GLY A 738 -28.69 -16.00 4.09
CA GLY A 738 -28.33 -14.59 4.18
C GLY A 738 -28.15 -14.09 5.60
N ASP A 739 -27.80 -14.97 6.55
CA ASP A 739 -27.37 -14.63 7.92
C ASP A 739 -26.03 -13.85 7.89
N TYR A 740 -25.76 -13.00 8.88
CA TYR A 740 -24.45 -12.35 9.03
C TYR A 740 -23.37 -13.42 9.17
N ASN A 741 -22.26 -13.28 8.43
CA ASN A 741 -21.21 -14.30 8.28
C ASN A 741 -21.67 -15.71 7.86
N ASN A 742 -22.93 -15.84 7.43
CA ASN A 742 -23.54 -17.10 7.01
C ASN A 742 -23.58 -18.18 8.12
N ASP A 743 -23.57 -17.77 9.40
CA ASP A 743 -23.65 -18.61 10.58
C ASP A 743 -24.69 -18.10 11.60
N VAL A 744 -25.12 -19.00 12.50
CA VAL A 744 -26.01 -18.68 13.64
C VAL A 744 -25.78 -19.62 14.82
N HIS A 745 -25.95 -19.11 16.03
CA HIS A 745 -26.11 -19.89 17.24
C HIS A 745 -27.59 -20.10 17.50
N PHE A 746 -27.98 -21.32 17.86
CA PHE A 746 -29.37 -21.65 18.11
C PHE A 746 -29.55 -22.56 19.32
N THR A 747 -30.74 -22.49 19.92
CA THR A 747 -31.20 -23.42 20.95
C THR A 747 -32.64 -23.86 20.66
N GLN A 748 -32.97 -25.10 21.05
CA GLN A 748 -34.32 -25.65 21.03
C GLN A 748 -34.99 -25.61 22.41
N THR A 749 -34.21 -25.43 23.48
CA THR A 749 -34.67 -25.59 24.86
C THR A 749 -35.22 -24.28 25.42
N ASN A 750 -36.46 -24.29 25.91
CA ASN A 750 -37.02 -23.11 26.56
C ASN A 750 -36.25 -22.78 27.85
N ASN A 751 -36.11 -21.48 28.12
CA ASN A 751 -35.31 -20.87 29.18
C ASN A 751 -33.80 -20.88 28.97
N ASP A 752 -33.30 -21.47 27.89
CA ASP A 752 -31.94 -21.16 27.43
C ASP A 752 -31.84 -19.66 27.09
N SER A 753 -30.65 -19.10 27.27
CA SER A 753 -30.43 -17.67 27.08
C SER A 753 -29.03 -17.38 26.57
N PHE A 754 -28.86 -16.20 25.98
CA PHE A 754 -27.55 -15.60 25.79
C PHE A 754 -27.51 -14.25 26.51
N GLN A 755 -26.30 -13.83 26.88
CA GLN A 755 -26.04 -12.51 27.40
C GLN A 755 -24.82 -11.90 26.71
N PHE A 756 -24.93 -10.63 26.35
CA PHE A 756 -23.88 -9.88 25.68
C PHE A 756 -23.61 -8.59 26.45
N ALA A 757 -22.36 -8.39 26.85
CA ALA A 757 -21.91 -7.15 27.47
C ALA A 757 -21.46 -6.18 26.39
N PHE A 758 -21.91 -4.92 26.48
CA PHE A 758 -21.54 -3.88 25.53
C PHE A 758 -21.26 -2.56 26.24
N THR A 759 -20.56 -1.66 25.57
CA THR A 759 -20.44 -0.26 25.99
C THR A 759 -21.05 0.59 24.90
N GLY A 760 -22.00 1.45 25.27
CA GLY A 760 -22.65 2.32 24.30
C GLY A 760 -23.94 2.96 24.78
N THR A 761 -24.68 3.53 23.85
CA THR A 761 -25.96 4.23 24.06
C THR A 761 -27.18 3.46 23.54
N GLY A 762 -26.98 2.28 22.96
CA GLY A 762 -28.07 1.46 22.45
C GLY A 762 -27.61 0.10 21.92
N VAL A 763 -28.56 -0.80 21.69
CA VAL A 763 -28.31 -2.15 21.17
C VAL A 763 -29.48 -2.67 20.34
N GLU A 764 -29.18 -3.49 19.33
CA GLU A 764 -30.12 -4.20 18.47
C GLU A 764 -29.81 -5.69 18.48
N LEU A 765 -30.85 -6.52 18.65
CA LEU A 765 -30.77 -7.95 18.45
C LEU A 765 -31.24 -8.29 17.04
N ILE A 766 -30.37 -8.94 16.26
CA ILE A 766 -30.65 -9.41 14.91
C ILE A 766 -30.74 -10.94 14.91
N THR A 767 -31.80 -11.46 14.30
CA THR A 767 -32.05 -12.90 14.14
C THR A 767 -32.99 -13.14 12.96
N GLU A 768 -33.33 -14.39 12.66
CA GLU A 768 -34.33 -14.71 11.66
C GLU A 768 -35.76 -14.70 12.25
N LYS A 769 -36.75 -14.40 11.40
CA LYS A 769 -38.16 -14.71 11.67
C LYS A 769 -38.61 -15.85 10.77
N ASP A 770 -39.20 -16.89 11.35
CA ASP A 770 -39.63 -18.11 10.64
C ASP A 770 -40.74 -18.84 11.41
N ALA A 771 -41.48 -19.73 10.76
CA ALA A 771 -42.59 -20.45 11.37
C ALA A 771 -42.15 -21.36 12.54
N SER A 772 -40.86 -21.74 12.57
CA SER A 772 -40.25 -22.53 13.65
C SER A 772 -39.78 -21.72 14.86
N GLN A 773 -39.80 -20.38 14.78
CA GLN A 773 -39.41 -19.50 15.88
C GLN A 773 -40.57 -19.25 16.88
N GLY A 774 -40.30 -18.49 17.94
CA GLY A 774 -41.31 -18.18 18.95
C GLY A 774 -41.01 -16.92 19.75
N ASN A 775 -41.48 -16.91 20.99
CA ASN A 775 -41.32 -15.76 21.89
C ASN A 775 -39.95 -15.78 22.58
N ILE A 776 -39.36 -14.60 22.73
CA ILE A 776 -38.09 -14.34 23.40
C ILE A 776 -38.30 -13.19 24.38
N ASP A 777 -37.93 -13.37 25.64
CA ASP A 777 -37.90 -12.27 26.62
C ASP A 777 -36.57 -11.52 26.53
N ILE A 778 -36.62 -10.20 26.51
CA ILE A 778 -35.47 -9.32 26.42
C ILE A 778 -35.27 -8.55 27.72
N TYR A 779 -34.01 -8.46 28.14
CA TYR A 779 -33.56 -7.73 29.33
C TYR A 779 -32.40 -6.81 28.97
N ILE A 780 -32.38 -5.61 29.56
CA ILE A 780 -31.24 -4.70 29.56
C ILE A 780 -30.83 -4.49 31.01
N ASP A 781 -29.56 -4.71 31.34
CA ASP A 781 -29.02 -4.57 32.70
C ASP A 781 -29.80 -5.38 33.74
N ASN A 782 -30.15 -6.61 33.35
CA ASN A 782 -31.01 -7.53 34.10
C ASN A 782 -32.43 -7.02 34.39
N VAL A 783 -32.85 -5.90 33.78
CA VAL A 783 -34.21 -5.37 33.84
C VAL A 783 -34.99 -5.84 32.62
N PHE A 784 -36.12 -6.51 32.86
CA PHE A 784 -37.02 -6.97 31.79
C PHE A 784 -37.55 -5.79 30.99
N GLN A 785 -37.44 -5.89 29.67
CA GLN A 785 -37.87 -4.86 28.73
C GLN A 785 -39.18 -5.25 28.06
N THR A 786 -39.19 -6.39 27.36
CA THR A 786 -40.34 -6.85 26.58
C THR A 786 -40.20 -8.32 26.18
N THR A 787 -41.29 -8.90 25.69
CA THR A 787 -41.29 -10.20 25.00
C THR A 787 -41.48 -9.94 23.50
N VAL A 788 -40.53 -10.38 22.68
CA VAL A 788 -40.58 -10.27 21.22
C VAL A 788 -41.00 -11.59 20.59
N ASN A 789 -41.92 -11.54 19.62
CA ASN A 789 -42.32 -12.71 18.85
C ASN A 789 -41.56 -12.75 17.52
N THR A 790 -40.78 -13.80 17.33
CA THR A 790 -39.93 -14.01 16.15
C THR A 790 -40.55 -14.98 15.14
N SER A 791 -41.80 -15.42 15.32
CA SER A 791 -42.50 -16.23 14.32
C SER A 791 -42.95 -15.41 13.10
N SER A 792 -42.89 -16.02 11.92
CA SER A 792 -43.38 -15.48 10.65
C SER A 792 -43.82 -16.61 9.73
N THR A 793 -44.78 -16.35 8.83
CA THR A 793 -45.24 -17.35 7.85
C THR A 793 -44.23 -17.58 6.72
N ALA A 794 -43.37 -16.60 6.45
CA ALA A 794 -42.26 -16.69 5.52
C ALA A 794 -40.94 -16.43 6.26
N ARG A 795 -39.88 -17.14 5.87
CA ARG A 795 -38.55 -16.97 6.44
C ARG A 795 -37.98 -15.61 6.05
N GLN A 796 -37.51 -14.87 7.04
CA GLN A 796 -36.88 -13.57 6.90
C GLN A 796 -35.60 -13.59 7.72
N ALA A 797 -34.43 -13.70 7.09
CA ALA A 797 -33.14 -13.62 7.78
C ALA A 797 -32.79 -12.17 8.14
N ASN A 798 -31.81 -11.97 9.02
CA ASN A 798 -31.24 -10.65 9.33
C ASN A 798 -32.25 -9.58 9.81
N GLN A 799 -33.23 -9.98 10.63
CA GLN A 799 -34.27 -9.10 11.15
C GLN A 799 -33.89 -8.51 12.50
N VAL A 800 -34.01 -7.19 12.64
CA VAL A 800 -33.96 -6.54 13.96
C VAL A 800 -35.24 -6.88 14.71
N VAL A 801 -35.14 -7.79 15.68
CA VAL A 801 -36.29 -8.23 16.49
C VAL A 801 -36.44 -7.43 17.78
N TYR A 802 -35.37 -6.77 18.21
CA TYR A 802 -35.39 -5.84 19.33
C TYR A 802 -34.39 -4.71 19.12
N GLN A 803 -34.74 -3.51 19.57
CA GLN A 803 -33.87 -2.33 19.59
C GLN A 803 -34.14 -1.50 20.84
N VAL A 804 -33.07 -0.97 21.43
CA VAL A 804 -33.13 0.11 22.43
C VAL A 804 -32.09 1.17 22.11
N THR A 805 -32.46 2.43 22.29
CA THR A 805 -31.60 3.60 22.09
C THR A 805 -31.72 4.56 23.26
N GLY A 806 -30.80 5.52 23.38
CA GLY A 806 -30.84 6.54 24.43
C GLY A 806 -30.48 6.04 25.82
N LEU A 807 -29.78 4.91 25.92
CA LEU A 807 -29.13 4.48 27.15
C LEU A 807 -28.05 5.51 27.53
N THR A 808 -27.78 5.64 28.83
CA THR A 808 -26.66 6.45 29.31
C THR A 808 -25.36 5.91 28.75
N SER A 809 -24.50 6.72 28.14
CA SER A 809 -23.20 6.23 27.66
C SER A 809 -22.44 5.52 28.80
N GLY A 810 -22.13 4.24 28.59
CA GLY A 810 -21.56 3.39 29.63
C GLY A 810 -21.67 1.90 29.30
N SER A 811 -21.29 1.07 30.27
CA SER A 811 -21.37 -0.39 30.14
C SER A 811 -22.79 -0.88 30.43
N HIS A 812 -23.29 -1.76 29.56
CA HIS A 812 -24.61 -2.35 29.61
C HIS A 812 -24.56 -3.85 29.27
N THR A 813 -25.67 -4.53 29.50
CA THR A 813 -25.87 -5.94 29.14
C THR A 813 -27.19 -6.15 28.42
N LEU A 814 -27.14 -6.83 27.28
CA LEU A 814 -28.33 -7.39 26.61
C LEU A 814 -28.44 -8.86 26.99
N LYS A 815 -29.61 -9.29 27.47
CA LYS A 815 -29.90 -10.71 27.69
C LYS A 815 -31.22 -11.08 27.02
N ALA A 816 -31.24 -12.21 26.32
CA ALA A 816 -32.43 -12.73 25.68
C ALA A 816 -32.68 -14.19 26.10
N VAL A 817 -33.93 -14.52 26.42
CA VAL A 817 -34.32 -15.83 26.98
C VAL A 817 -35.42 -16.45 26.13
N LYS A 818 -35.19 -17.68 25.63
CA LYS A 818 -36.19 -18.41 24.83
C LYS A 818 -37.42 -18.74 25.67
N LYS A 819 -38.62 -18.47 25.16
CA LYS A 819 -39.90 -18.80 25.84
C LYS A 819 -40.76 -19.79 25.08
N SER A 820 -40.78 -19.75 23.76
CA SER A 820 -41.56 -20.68 22.95
C SER A 820 -40.93 -20.90 21.56
N GLY A 821 -41.65 -21.60 20.67
CA GLY A 821 -41.14 -21.98 19.35
C GLY A 821 -40.26 -23.23 19.39
N THR A 822 -39.94 -23.77 18.23
CA THR A 822 -38.98 -24.87 18.09
C THR A 822 -37.56 -24.36 18.31
N TYR A 823 -37.24 -23.17 17.79
CA TYR A 823 -35.91 -22.57 17.89
C TYR A 823 -35.93 -21.15 18.46
N MET A 824 -34.80 -20.73 19.01
CA MET A 824 -34.36 -19.34 19.15
C MET A 824 -32.98 -19.25 18.53
N LEU A 825 -32.78 -18.29 17.62
CA LEU A 825 -31.48 -18.05 16.98
C LEU A 825 -30.92 -16.70 17.41
N VAL A 826 -29.61 -16.59 17.33
CA VAL A 826 -28.86 -15.34 17.34
C VAL A 826 -28.01 -15.35 16.07
N ASP A 827 -28.19 -14.31 15.27
CA ASP A 827 -27.43 -14.07 14.05
C ASP A 827 -26.35 -13.02 14.35
N SER A 828 -26.77 -11.83 14.78
CA SER A 828 -25.81 -10.80 15.20
C SER A 828 -26.41 -9.80 16.18
N ILE A 829 -25.53 -8.98 16.79
CA ILE A 829 -25.92 -7.90 17.71
C ILE A 829 -25.30 -6.60 17.21
N ARG A 830 -26.08 -5.53 17.09
CA ARG A 830 -25.53 -4.20 16.76
C ARG A 830 -25.55 -3.27 17.96
N VAL A 831 -24.40 -2.73 18.33
CA VAL A 831 -24.25 -1.76 19.41
C VAL A 831 -24.16 -0.37 18.83
N MET A 832 -24.87 0.58 19.42
CA MET A 832 -24.68 2.01 19.18
C MET A 832 -23.69 2.51 20.24
N PRO A 833 -22.47 2.95 19.86
CA PRO A 833 -21.48 3.43 20.82
C PRO A 833 -21.94 4.68 21.60
#